data_AF-A0A934B6E9-F1
#
_entry.id   AF-A0A934B6E9-F1
#
_cell.length_a   1.000
_cell.length_b   1.000
_cell.length_c   1.000
_cell.angle_alpha   90.00
_cell.angle_beta   90.00
_cell.angle_gamma   90.00
#
_symmetry.space_group_name_H-M   'P 1'
#
loop_
_entity.id
_entity.type
_entity.pdbx_description
1 polymer ?
#
loop_
_entity_poly.entity_id
_entity_poly.type
_entity_poly.pdbx_seq_one_letter_code
_entity_poly.pdbx_strand_id
1 'polypeptide(L)'
;MMTDTSVTLTLEKGRATAKVEGTRVTFSPHQCFAFDSGSDDVACLRALGAHLMTLPGLTLVGSKRFVEYLLQHVHGLNGRILGVVLYENFSETHQLHGLASINLGALPVETQTAFLCETLALSRMQMMKQLPQSVTIVDLTVLAEVAPGVIPARGWTPLPRNIYPIELPEIQFRKDLDVAIVDCPSRNLSLMPNGLGYLNNALKKTAVSFQIVDLDIISYHRFHIHRLFDMGGRITLPGDVVLPEDPWQAEHYDLWTATGGGASGPTGRNEVLEFFRPVIDETIAALVAARPKVLGLSIQGCNEAAARAVALGVKAQLPDITIVVGGFSCYNADVGLRAFPECDYMCIGEADLTAGPLLEALARGEQPFNQPGVLSRFDTPDYSYIPAPMIHNLDQIEFPKYEWCDLSVYRNFNDYQLTPIIASRGCRWSRCTFCAERFYWRIRTKENFVDELEWLVGQGCHLFMFNESDLGGMPERVMEICDEIIRRGLHRKVKLTGQLRVNRKQNRAFFEKLREANFVALRFGIDAFSERTLRLQMKGYTTDMITQNLKDCWEVGIFTEVNWVIGVPGETDQDVEEGIDLILKNRKYIGRLANINPLILVNGSVYWIDPASHNIVLKESQEAMYEKYPRALPADQWHSTDPYIDAQVRKERFERIVLALYDAGFNVGAWAHRVIEDVKFNRDKARTGSANGDAISAGEFEVAGGKDAGNIPSPTEAERALEVASQRSPLAEETPVRPVKALPMYPAQDTQTSDADKPLAEPPLFGIAGESPRMVRKMDTHAILFYNGWYYGIPAALSSVDVTSPEESGRWANSRGHYDDQKKQRASGSYMRVDSVGDASESATIPSKPRILQFGKMYLAVDQEALKDPFGRRSSIERKSKSTGESKRNLSVWRQMAELLPASFEEELRRLIRQERFNSGNGGYLSDLQLARLLPHAVAVASVPGMLVGETIAEVDGMIRKVRGEAGEIPVAATDGRSRASGFTKSPVLLRAMPEEGYDVISYEGWIYGMPHALGSIDLTEIDVIEMPGVIRDVSRDAVENEILALSQNNNRSCSAVEV
;
A
#
# COMPACT_ATOMS: atom_id res chain seq x y z
N MET A 1 7.59 -8.61 32.98
CA MET A 1 8.20 -7.61 33.87
C MET A 1 9.28 -8.32 34.66
N MET A 2 10.52 -8.22 34.21
CA MET A 2 11.71 -8.52 35.01
C MET A 2 12.37 -7.18 35.26
N THR A 3 12.74 -6.90 36.50
CA THR A 3 13.22 -5.60 36.98
C THR A 3 14.55 -5.22 36.32
N ASP A 4 14.58 -4.10 35.59
CA ASP A 4 15.80 -3.45 35.11
C ASP A 4 16.66 -3.06 36.31
N THR A 5 17.65 -3.89 36.63
CA THR A 5 18.61 -3.60 37.70
C THR A 5 19.81 -2.96 37.01
N SER A 6 20.08 -1.69 37.28
CA SER A 6 21.28 -1.02 36.75
C SER A 6 22.53 -1.64 37.38
N VAL A 7 23.55 -1.89 36.55
CA VAL A 7 24.88 -2.33 36.96
C VAL A 7 25.83 -1.16 36.76
N THR A 8 26.50 -0.74 37.84
CA THR A 8 27.57 0.26 37.79
C THR A 8 28.91 -0.47 37.93
N LEU A 9 29.71 -0.49 36.87
CA LEU A 9 31.10 -0.92 36.95
C LEU A 9 31.97 0.27 37.35
N THR A 10 32.69 0.14 38.46
CA THR A 10 33.74 1.09 38.85
C THR A 10 35.08 0.50 38.45
N LEU A 11 35.73 1.14 37.48
CA LEU A 11 37.05 0.77 36.98
C LEU A 11 38.12 1.60 37.71
N GLU A 12 39.06 0.93 38.36
CA GLU A 12 40.18 1.58 39.08
C GLU A 12 41.51 1.25 38.40
N LYS A 13 42.24 2.27 37.93
CA LYS A 13 43.59 2.14 37.37
C LYS A 13 44.53 3.14 38.03
N GLY A 14 45.33 2.67 39.00
CA GLY A 14 46.21 3.55 39.80
C GLY A 14 45.40 4.48 40.71
N ARG A 15 45.51 5.82 40.52
CA ARG A 15 44.70 6.83 41.22
C ARG A 15 43.47 7.30 40.44
N ALA A 16 43.27 6.81 39.22
CA ALA A 16 42.15 7.19 38.36
C ALA A 16 40.97 6.22 38.54
N THR A 17 39.77 6.78 38.66
CA THR A 17 38.51 6.02 38.79
C THR A 17 37.57 6.44 37.67
N ALA A 18 37.01 5.47 36.94
CA ALA A 18 35.98 5.69 35.94
C ALA A 18 34.73 4.85 36.28
N LYS A 19 33.54 5.42 36.09
CA LYS A 19 32.27 4.71 36.27
C LYS A 19 31.60 4.49 34.92
N VAL A 20 31.15 3.27 34.69
CA VAL A 20 30.34 2.89 33.52
C VAL A 20 29.02 2.33 34.05
N GLU A 21 27.90 2.92 33.64
CA GLU A 21 26.56 2.54 34.09
C GLU A 21 25.76 1.95 32.92
N GLY A 22 25.07 0.82 33.16
CA GLY A 22 24.19 0.21 32.17
C GLY A 22 23.44 -1.00 32.71
N THR A 23 22.47 -1.54 31.97
CA THR A 23 21.78 -2.80 32.33
C THR A 23 22.71 -4.01 32.24
N ARG A 24 23.70 -3.96 31.33
CA ARG A 24 24.85 -4.86 31.18
C ARG A 24 26.03 -4.05 30.65
N VAL A 25 27.25 -4.51 30.88
CA VAL A 25 28.46 -3.93 30.27
C VAL A 25 29.25 -5.05 29.60
N THR A 26 29.72 -4.82 28.38
CA THR A 26 30.54 -5.77 27.60
C THR A 26 31.89 -5.16 27.27
N PHE A 27 32.84 -6.02 26.91
CA PHE A 27 34.10 -5.60 26.31
C PHE A 27 33.95 -5.48 24.78
N SER A 28 34.39 -4.34 24.23
CA SER A 28 34.49 -4.06 22.80
C SER A 28 35.96 -4.07 22.37
N PRO A 29 36.43 -5.12 21.66
CA PRO A 29 37.77 -5.12 21.09
C PRO A 29 38.01 -3.93 20.14
N HIS A 30 36.99 -3.49 19.40
CA HIS A 30 37.09 -2.38 18.47
C HIS A 30 37.41 -1.06 19.17
N GLN A 31 36.72 -0.75 20.27
CA GLN A 31 36.97 0.49 21.02
C GLN A 31 38.22 0.40 21.90
N CYS A 32 38.64 -0.82 22.25
CA CYS A 32 39.84 -1.04 23.04
C CYS A 32 41.11 -0.59 22.30
N PHE A 33 41.31 -1.07 21.07
CA PHE A 33 42.55 -0.88 20.31
C PHE A 33 42.44 0.35 19.39
N ALA A 34 43.19 1.41 19.73
CA ALA A 34 43.28 2.63 18.92
C ALA A 34 44.25 2.49 17.74
N PHE A 35 45.11 1.46 17.75
CA PHE A 35 46.18 1.23 16.78
C PHE A 35 47.23 2.36 16.74
N ASP A 36 47.47 3.02 17.87
CA ASP A 36 48.38 4.16 18.01
C ASP A 36 49.70 3.81 18.75
N SER A 37 49.82 2.57 19.20
CA SER A 37 50.94 2.05 20.01
C SER A 37 51.12 2.78 21.34
N GLY A 38 50.03 3.39 21.83
CA GLY A 38 49.95 3.99 23.16
C GLY A 38 50.07 2.97 24.28
N SER A 39 50.22 3.47 25.51
CA SER A 39 50.44 2.64 26.70
C SER A 39 49.29 1.67 26.99
N ASP A 40 48.05 2.04 26.68
CA ASP A 40 46.87 1.17 26.83
C ASP A 40 46.88 0.01 25.84
N ASP A 41 47.11 0.29 24.54
CA ASP A 41 47.17 -0.73 23.49
C ASP A 41 48.31 -1.72 23.77
N VAL A 42 49.52 -1.21 24.10
CA VAL A 42 50.68 -2.04 24.43
C VAL A 42 50.43 -2.91 25.66
N ALA A 43 49.74 -2.39 26.69
CA ALA A 43 49.40 -3.18 27.88
C ALA A 43 48.43 -4.32 27.54
N CYS A 44 47.40 -4.03 26.73
CA CYS A 44 46.43 -5.02 26.25
C CYS A 44 47.10 -6.10 25.38
N LEU A 45 47.93 -5.70 24.41
CA LEU A 45 48.66 -6.63 23.52
C LEU A 45 49.64 -7.50 24.30
N ARG A 46 50.33 -6.96 25.31
CA ARG A 46 51.24 -7.76 26.15
C ARG A 46 50.48 -8.81 26.96
N ALA A 47 49.35 -8.43 27.57
CA ALA A 47 48.52 -9.36 28.33
C ALA A 47 47.93 -10.44 27.41
N LEU A 48 47.41 -10.05 26.26
CA LEU A 48 46.92 -10.95 25.23
C LEU A 48 48.03 -11.90 24.75
N GLY A 49 49.20 -11.37 24.41
CA GLY A 49 50.36 -12.14 23.98
C GLY A 49 50.81 -13.18 25.01
N ALA A 50 50.83 -12.82 26.29
CA ALA A 50 51.16 -13.75 27.37
C ALA A 50 50.17 -14.92 27.43
N HIS A 51 48.87 -14.68 27.21
CA HIS A 51 47.86 -15.73 27.12
C HIS A 51 48.05 -16.59 25.86
N LEU A 52 48.21 -15.96 24.68
CA LEU A 52 48.37 -16.67 23.40
C LEU A 52 49.58 -17.63 23.40
N MET A 53 50.68 -17.25 24.06
CA MET A 53 51.87 -18.10 24.18
C MET A 53 51.64 -19.42 24.93
N THR A 54 50.53 -19.53 25.67
CA THR A 54 50.14 -20.76 26.39
C THR A 54 49.29 -21.71 25.55
N LEU A 55 48.74 -21.25 24.42
CA LEU A 55 47.82 -22.03 23.61
C LEU A 55 48.57 -23.00 22.68
N PRO A 56 48.17 -24.29 22.64
CA PRO A 56 48.80 -25.27 21.76
C PRO A 56 48.31 -25.13 20.32
N GLY A 57 49.20 -25.45 19.36
CA GLY A 57 48.87 -25.49 17.93
C GLY A 57 48.20 -24.22 17.41
N LEU A 58 48.73 -23.05 17.79
CA LEU A 58 48.10 -21.74 17.56
C LEU A 58 48.21 -21.30 16.10
N THR A 59 47.11 -20.88 15.50
CA THR A 59 47.03 -20.23 14.19
C THR A 59 46.32 -18.89 14.33
N LEU A 60 46.87 -17.83 13.74
CA LEU A 60 46.20 -16.52 13.72
C LEU A 60 45.27 -16.46 12.51
N VAL A 61 44.02 -16.03 12.71
CA VAL A 61 43.01 -15.94 11.64
C VAL A 61 42.39 -14.55 11.72
N GLY A 62 42.44 -13.71 10.68
CA GLY A 62 41.80 -12.39 10.75
C GLY A 62 42.29 -11.35 9.76
N SER A 63 42.01 -10.09 10.08
CA SER A 63 42.43 -8.96 9.25
C SER A 63 43.93 -8.76 9.34
N LYS A 64 44.54 -8.41 8.21
CA LYS A 64 45.98 -8.18 8.12
C LYS A 64 46.43 -7.12 9.12
N ARG A 65 45.64 -6.05 9.25
CA ARG A 65 45.91 -4.92 10.15
C ARG A 65 46.14 -5.37 11.59
N PHE A 66 45.24 -6.17 12.16
CA PHE A 66 45.39 -6.59 13.56
C PHE A 66 46.49 -7.63 13.72
N VAL A 67 46.64 -8.56 12.76
CA VAL A 67 47.75 -9.53 12.79
C VAL A 67 49.10 -8.82 12.81
N GLU A 68 49.34 -7.88 11.89
CA GLU A 68 50.57 -7.08 11.85
C GLU A 68 50.78 -6.34 13.17
N TYR A 69 49.73 -5.68 13.65
CA TYR A 69 49.79 -4.92 14.89
C TYR A 69 50.15 -5.80 16.10
N LEU A 70 49.57 -6.99 16.20
CA LEU A 70 49.87 -7.97 17.24
C LEU A 70 51.33 -8.45 17.15
N LEU A 71 51.79 -8.86 15.97
CA LEU A 71 53.12 -9.41 15.77
C LEU A 71 54.23 -8.37 15.99
N GLN A 72 53.97 -7.10 15.70
CA GLN A 72 54.90 -6.00 15.96
C GLN A 72 55.17 -5.79 17.46
N HIS A 73 54.17 -6.01 18.31
CA HIS A 73 54.24 -5.67 19.74
C HIS A 73 54.44 -6.90 20.65
N VAL A 74 54.10 -8.11 20.20
CA VAL A 74 54.26 -9.35 20.96
C VAL A 74 55.46 -10.14 20.45
N HIS A 75 56.63 -9.78 20.95
CA HIS A 75 57.88 -10.44 20.58
C HIS A 75 57.88 -11.94 20.94
N GLY A 76 58.38 -12.76 20.03
CA GLY A 76 58.48 -14.22 20.19
C GLY A 76 57.25 -15.01 19.72
N LEU A 77 56.11 -14.35 19.43
CA LEU A 77 54.88 -15.04 19.03
C LEU A 77 55.04 -15.76 17.68
N ASN A 78 55.83 -15.19 16.76
CA ASN A 78 56.15 -15.79 15.46
C ASN A 78 56.74 -17.20 15.58
N GLY A 79 57.51 -17.49 16.63
CA GLY A 79 58.11 -18.81 16.85
C GLY A 79 57.14 -19.86 17.39
N ARG A 80 55.89 -19.46 17.72
CA ARG A 80 54.86 -20.32 18.32
C ARG A 80 53.64 -20.54 17.43
N ILE A 81 53.44 -19.70 16.43
CA ILE A 81 52.29 -19.80 15.53
C ILE A 81 52.60 -20.70 14.34
N LEU A 82 51.66 -21.58 14.02
CA LEU A 82 51.76 -22.53 12.90
C LEU A 82 51.56 -21.85 11.54
N GLY A 83 50.81 -20.74 11.52
CA GLY A 83 50.53 -19.98 10.32
C GLY A 83 49.63 -18.78 10.58
N VAL A 84 49.44 -17.98 9.53
CA VAL A 84 48.52 -16.85 9.49
C VAL A 84 47.52 -17.09 8.37
N VAL A 85 46.24 -17.03 8.70
CA VAL A 85 45.12 -17.10 7.75
C VAL A 85 44.50 -15.71 7.64
N LEU A 86 44.54 -15.12 6.46
CA LEU A 86 43.96 -13.79 6.25
C LEU A 86 42.57 -13.91 5.64
N TYR A 87 41.68 -13.00 6.06
CA TYR A 87 40.32 -12.91 5.52
C TYR A 87 40.26 -12.14 4.19
N GLU A 88 41.24 -11.29 3.93
CA GLU A 88 41.38 -10.55 2.69
C GLU A 88 41.80 -11.52 1.56
N ASN A 89 41.08 -11.53 0.44
CA ASN A 89 41.42 -12.38 -0.71
C ASN A 89 42.63 -11.81 -1.46
N PHE A 90 43.73 -12.55 -1.51
CA PHE A 90 44.91 -12.21 -2.31
C PHE A 90 45.15 -13.21 -3.42
N SER A 91 45.61 -12.73 -4.57
CA SER A 91 45.94 -13.54 -5.75
C SER A 91 47.24 -14.33 -5.60
N GLU A 92 48.09 -13.97 -4.63
CA GLU A 92 49.40 -14.59 -4.39
C GLU A 92 49.61 -14.85 -2.89
N THR A 93 50.32 -15.93 -2.54
CA THR A 93 50.78 -16.20 -1.17
C THR A 93 51.73 -15.08 -0.72
N HIS A 94 51.29 -14.30 0.26
CA HIS A 94 52.12 -13.29 0.89
C HIS A 94 52.92 -13.89 2.06
N GLN A 95 54.05 -13.26 2.40
CA GLN A 95 54.71 -13.52 3.68
C GLN A 95 54.51 -12.34 4.62
N LEU A 96 54.05 -12.63 5.83
CA LEU A 96 53.88 -11.66 6.91
C LEU A 96 54.88 -11.97 8.01
N HIS A 97 55.84 -11.07 8.21
CA HIS A 97 56.92 -11.25 9.19
C HIS A 97 57.64 -12.62 9.11
N GLY A 98 57.79 -13.17 7.89
CA GLY A 98 58.45 -14.46 7.63
C GLY A 98 57.54 -15.69 7.74
N LEU A 99 56.23 -15.51 7.93
CA LEU A 99 55.23 -16.58 7.98
C LEU A 99 54.43 -16.63 6.68
N ALA A 100 54.14 -17.84 6.21
CA ALA A 100 53.25 -18.02 5.06
C ALA A 100 51.82 -17.57 5.41
N SER A 101 51.26 -16.64 4.64
CA SER A 101 49.84 -16.29 4.72
C SER A 101 49.04 -17.16 3.77
N ILE A 102 48.00 -17.81 4.25
CA ILE A 102 47.08 -18.64 3.47
C ILE A 102 45.66 -18.08 3.52
N ASN A 103 44.88 -18.31 2.47
CA ASN A 103 43.48 -17.86 2.40
C ASN A 103 42.59 -18.68 3.35
N LEU A 104 41.47 -18.09 3.78
CA LEU A 104 40.46 -18.78 4.57
C LEU A 104 40.02 -20.10 3.90
N GLY A 105 39.97 -21.19 4.68
CA GLY A 105 39.59 -22.53 4.20
C GLY A 105 40.72 -23.56 4.19
N ALA A 106 41.96 -23.16 4.44
CA ALA A 106 43.11 -24.06 4.58
C ALA A 106 43.83 -23.79 5.91
N LEU A 107 43.29 -24.25 7.04
CA LEU A 107 44.05 -24.24 8.30
C LEU A 107 45.23 -25.23 8.20
N PRO A 108 46.39 -24.92 8.79
CA PRO A 108 47.44 -25.91 8.98
C PRO A 108 46.88 -27.18 9.63
N VAL A 109 47.34 -28.36 9.19
CA VAL A 109 46.81 -29.66 9.67
C VAL A 109 47.02 -29.83 11.18
N GLU A 110 48.07 -29.21 11.71
CA GLU A 110 48.44 -29.23 13.12
C GLU A 110 47.69 -28.20 13.98
N THR A 111 46.78 -27.40 13.40
CA THR A 111 46.02 -26.38 14.13
C THR A 111 45.10 -27.01 15.17
N GLN A 112 45.36 -26.69 16.44
CA GLN A 112 44.50 -27.04 17.57
C GLN A 112 43.68 -25.83 18.03
N THR A 113 44.27 -24.62 17.91
CA THR A 113 43.64 -23.37 18.35
C THR A 113 43.70 -22.33 17.23
N ALA A 114 42.56 -21.75 16.88
CA ALA A 114 42.47 -20.60 15.98
C ALA A 114 42.17 -19.34 16.80
N PHE A 115 43.05 -18.34 16.71
CA PHE A 115 42.86 -17.05 17.35
C PHE A 115 42.34 -16.01 16.35
N LEU A 116 41.18 -15.42 16.63
CA LEU A 116 40.54 -14.44 15.76
C LEU A 116 41.12 -13.04 15.96
N CYS A 117 41.96 -12.62 15.02
CA CYS A 117 42.55 -11.29 14.90
C CYS A 117 41.59 -10.32 14.20
N GLU A 118 40.40 -10.11 14.76
CA GLU A 118 39.38 -9.21 14.18
C GLU A 118 38.66 -8.41 15.26
N THR A 119 38.64 -7.08 15.14
CA THR A 119 38.10 -6.20 16.17
C THR A 119 36.61 -5.91 16.00
N LEU A 120 36.05 -6.08 14.81
CA LEU A 120 34.63 -5.89 14.53
C LEU A 120 33.79 -7.11 14.94
N ALA A 121 32.70 -6.88 15.65
CA ALA A 121 31.86 -7.95 16.20
C ALA A 121 31.24 -8.84 15.12
N LEU A 122 30.66 -8.25 14.06
CA LEU A 122 30.04 -9.00 12.98
C LEU A 122 31.04 -9.89 12.24
N SER A 123 32.19 -9.34 11.87
CA SER A 123 33.25 -10.06 11.16
C SER A 123 33.76 -11.25 11.99
N ARG A 124 33.95 -11.07 13.31
CA ARG A 124 34.27 -12.20 14.20
C ARG A 124 33.20 -13.28 14.16
N MET A 125 31.92 -12.92 14.30
CA MET A 125 30.82 -13.89 14.27
C MET A 125 30.79 -14.68 12.97
N GLN A 126 31.04 -14.03 11.83
CA GLN A 126 31.11 -14.68 10.52
C GLN A 126 32.32 -15.62 10.41
N MET A 127 33.49 -15.18 10.85
CA MET A 127 34.71 -15.99 10.85
C MET A 127 34.57 -17.25 11.72
N MET A 128 33.94 -17.13 12.89
CA MET A 128 33.68 -18.28 13.77
C MET A 128 32.90 -19.39 13.07
N LYS A 129 31.94 -19.03 12.21
CA LYS A 129 31.12 -20.00 11.47
C LYS A 129 31.91 -20.76 10.38
N GLN A 130 32.95 -20.14 9.83
CA GLN A 130 33.73 -20.70 8.73
C GLN A 130 34.87 -21.62 9.22
N LEU A 131 35.15 -21.63 10.52
CA LEU A 131 36.18 -22.48 11.11
C LEU A 131 35.64 -23.88 11.48
N PRO A 132 36.47 -24.94 11.37
CA PRO A 132 36.05 -26.29 11.75
C PRO A 132 35.70 -26.39 13.23
N GLN A 133 34.62 -27.11 13.55
CA GLN A 133 34.21 -27.37 14.95
C GLN A 133 35.25 -28.14 15.76
N SER A 134 36.20 -28.81 15.11
CA SER A 134 37.29 -29.54 15.76
C SER A 134 38.40 -28.65 16.32
N VAL A 135 38.40 -27.35 16.00
CA VAL A 135 39.42 -26.39 16.43
C VAL A 135 38.87 -25.54 17.57
N THR A 136 39.69 -25.31 18.59
CA THR A 136 39.34 -24.38 19.67
C THR A 136 39.42 -22.95 19.14
N ILE A 137 38.31 -22.21 19.16
CA ILE A 137 38.26 -20.82 18.70
C ILE A 137 38.40 -19.90 19.91
N VAL A 138 39.39 -19.01 19.85
CA VAL A 138 39.60 -17.95 20.84
C VAL A 138 39.55 -16.61 20.09
N ASP A 139 38.89 -15.61 20.64
CA ASP A 139 38.85 -14.28 20.04
C ASP A 139 39.37 -13.21 21.02
N LEU A 140 39.37 -11.95 20.58
CA LEU A 140 39.85 -10.85 21.39
C LEU A 140 39.09 -10.67 22.71
N THR A 141 37.86 -11.18 22.83
CA THR A 141 37.06 -11.02 24.05
C THR A 141 37.66 -11.72 25.26
N VAL A 142 38.55 -12.70 25.05
CA VAL A 142 39.32 -13.37 26.10
C VAL A 142 40.09 -12.39 26.98
N LEU A 143 40.46 -11.20 26.46
CA LEU A 143 41.15 -10.17 27.23
C LEU A 143 40.36 -9.72 28.46
N ALA A 144 39.03 -9.70 28.36
CA ALA A 144 38.13 -9.36 29.47
C ALA A 144 38.15 -10.41 30.59
N GLU A 145 38.51 -11.65 30.27
CA GLU A 145 38.64 -12.74 31.24
C GLU A 145 40.04 -12.79 31.86
N VAL A 146 41.08 -12.68 31.03
CA VAL A 146 42.47 -12.92 31.47
C VAL A 146 43.14 -11.68 32.06
N ALA A 147 42.72 -10.48 31.65
CA ALA A 147 43.33 -9.23 32.10
C ALA A 147 42.35 -8.03 32.08
N PRO A 148 41.18 -8.10 32.75
CA PRO A 148 40.20 -7.01 32.75
C PRO A 148 40.78 -5.67 33.23
N GLY A 149 41.74 -5.70 34.17
CA GLY A 149 42.35 -4.50 34.74
C GLY A 149 43.28 -3.71 33.81
N VAL A 150 43.71 -4.28 32.67
CA VAL A 150 44.53 -3.53 31.69
C VAL A 150 43.67 -2.84 30.62
N ILE A 151 42.42 -3.26 30.47
CA ILE A 151 41.50 -2.74 29.46
C ILE A 151 41.17 -1.27 29.80
N PRO A 152 41.40 -0.33 28.86
CA PRO A 152 41.06 1.07 29.09
C PRO A 152 39.53 1.26 29.18
N ALA A 153 39.08 2.34 29.83
CA ALA A 153 37.66 2.61 30.00
C ALA A 153 36.87 2.62 28.67
N ARG A 154 37.48 3.11 27.58
CA ARG A 154 36.92 3.08 26.22
C ARG A 154 36.61 1.67 25.70
N GLY A 155 37.29 0.64 26.19
CA GLY A 155 37.04 -0.75 25.80
C GLY A 155 35.78 -1.36 26.44
N TRP A 156 35.16 -0.68 27.40
CA TRP A 156 33.96 -1.15 28.09
C TRP A 156 32.73 -0.39 27.60
N THR A 157 31.74 -1.12 27.09
CA THR A 157 30.53 -0.56 26.47
C THR A 157 29.27 -0.99 27.22
N PRO A 158 28.41 -0.05 27.66
CA PRO A 158 27.10 -0.41 28.19
C PRO A 158 26.25 -1.00 27.06
N LEU A 159 25.66 -2.16 27.32
CA LEU A 159 24.73 -2.80 26.40
C LEU A 159 23.29 -2.69 26.94
N PRO A 160 22.38 -2.04 26.18
CA PRO A 160 20.96 -2.20 26.45
C PRO A 160 20.55 -3.65 26.18
N ARG A 161 19.36 -4.03 26.68
CA ARG A 161 18.74 -5.29 26.31
C ARG A 161 18.66 -5.36 24.77
N ASN A 162 19.15 -6.45 24.20
CA ASN A 162 19.12 -6.66 22.77
C ASN A 162 18.97 -8.15 22.42
N ILE A 163 18.67 -8.44 21.15
CA ILE A 163 18.48 -9.81 20.63
C ILE A 163 19.77 -10.51 20.20
N TYR A 164 20.90 -9.81 20.16
CA TYR A 164 22.14 -10.37 19.61
C TYR A 164 22.85 -11.32 20.57
N PRO A 165 23.56 -12.34 20.06
CA PRO A 165 23.73 -12.67 18.64
C PRO A 165 22.49 -13.32 18.03
N ILE A 166 22.23 -12.99 16.76
CA ILE A 166 21.26 -13.71 15.92
C ILE A 166 21.95 -14.21 14.66
N GLU A 167 21.41 -15.29 14.08
CA GLU A 167 21.89 -15.79 12.80
C GLU A 167 21.32 -14.94 11.66
N LEU A 168 22.21 -14.23 10.96
CA LEU A 168 21.87 -13.45 9.77
C LEU A 168 22.14 -14.25 8.50
N PRO A 169 21.28 -14.15 7.47
CA PRO A 169 21.58 -14.69 6.15
C PRO A 169 22.77 -13.96 5.52
N GLU A 170 23.57 -14.69 4.74
CA GLU A 170 24.66 -14.12 3.96
C GLU A 170 24.14 -13.50 2.66
N ILE A 171 24.81 -12.44 2.18
CA ILE A 171 24.49 -11.82 0.90
C ILE A 171 25.09 -12.67 -0.22
N GLN A 172 24.34 -13.68 -0.65
CA GLN A 172 24.76 -14.64 -1.65
C GLN A 172 23.64 -14.98 -2.63
N PHE A 173 24.03 -15.16 -3.90
CA PHE A 173 23.13 -15.51 -4.99
C PHE A 173 23.64 -16.76 -5.70
N ARG A 174 22.73 -17.67 -6.07
CA ARG A 174 23.10 -18.83 -6.90
C ARG A 174 23.46 -18.40 -8.32
N LYS A 175 24.32 -19.15 -9.01
CA LYS A 175 24.82 -18.82 -10.37
C LYS A 175 23.84 -19.16 -11.50
N ASP A 176 22.82 -19.96 -11.22
CA ASP A 176 21.85 -20.50 -12.18
C ASP A 176 20.48 -19.81 -12.08
N LEU A 177 20.48 -18.55 -11.62
CA LEU A 177 19.26 -17.76 -11.47
C LEU A 177 18.86 -17.12 -12.80
N ASP A 178 17.59 -17.29 -13.16
CA ASP A 178 16.96 -16.42 -14.16
C ASP A 178 16.70 -15.04 -13.55
N VAL A 179 16.22 -15.01 -12.30
CA VAL A 179 15.79 -13.77 -11.62
C VAL A 179 16.38 -13.68 -10.20
N ALA A 180 17.06 -12.57 -9.90
CA ALA A 180 17.39 -12.19 -8.53
C ALA A 180 16.49 -11.04 -8.09
N ILE A 181 15.81 -11.17 -6.97
CA ILE A 181 14.91 -10.14 -6.42
C ILE A 181 15.50 -9.60 -5.12
N VAL A 182 15.61 -8.28 -5.00
CA VAL A 182 16.21 -7.63 -3.81
C VAL A 182 15.24 -6.61 -3.20
N ASP A 183 15.02 -6.70 -1.88
CA ASP A 183 14.37 -5.64 -1.09
C ASP A 183 15.46 -4.78 -0.44
N CYS A 184 15.61 -3.53 -0.89
CA CYS A 184 16.66 -2.63 -0.41
C CYS A 184 16.23 -1.83 0.84
N PRO A 185 17.19 -1.33 1.64
CA PRO A 185 16.91 -0.42 2.75
C PRO A 185 16.59 1.02 2.31
N SER A 186 15.86 1.81 3.11
CA SER A 186 15.21 1.41 4.36
C SER A 186 13.75 1.08 4.16
N ARG A 187 13.24 0.09 4.88
CA ARG A 187 11.81 -0.21 5.01
C ARG A 187 11.52 -0.49 6.47
N ASN A 188 10.43 0.03 7.05
CA ASN A 188 10.24 -0.11 8.51
C ASN A 188 10.20 -1.59 8.89
N LEU A 189 11.14 -1.99 9.75
CA LEU A 189 11.38 -3.38 10.13
C LEU A 189 10.16 -4.05 10.76
N SER A 190 9.32 -3.26 11.43
CA SER A 190 8.07 -3.72 12.04
C SER A 190 7.02 -4.12 10.99
N LEU A 191 7.33 -3.97 9.70
CA LEU A 191 6.56 -4.51 8.62
C LEU A 191 7.44 -5.56 7.96
N MET A 192 6.93 -6.76 7.74
CA MET A 192 7.59 -7.74 6.85
C MET A 192 7.23 -7.40 5.40
N PRO A 193 8.03 -7.81 4.39
CA PRO A 193 7.77 -7.44 2.99
C PRO A 193 6.64 -8.29 2.40
N ASN A 194 5.39 -8.04 2.81
CA ASN A 194 4.21 -8.84 2.44
C ASN A 194 4.05 -8.99 0.94
N GLY A 195 4.28 -7.92 0.17
CA GLY A 195 4.20 -7.95 -1.30
C GLY A 195 5.15 -8.98 -1.91
N LEU A 196 6.38 -9.07 -1.40
CA LEU A 196 7.35 -10.08 -1.84
C LEU A 196 6.94 -11.50 -1.42
N GLY A 197 6.26 -11.63 -0.28
CA GLY A 197 5.69 -12.91 0.14
C GLY A 197 4.64 -13.45 -0.82
N TYR A 198 3.74 -12.59 -1.32
CA TYR A 198 2.78 -12.97 -2.36
C TYR A 198 3.46 -13.23 -3.70
N LEU A 199 4.44 -12.40 -4.08
CA LEU A 199 5.23 -12.59 -5.30
C LEU A 199 5.98 -13.92 -5.31
N ASN A 200 6.60 -14.30 -4.18
CA ASN A 200 7.26 -15.59 -4.01
C ASN A 200 6.32 -16.76 -4.31
N ASN A 201 5.08 -16.71 -3.82
CA ASN A 201 4.08 -17.74 -4.08
C ASN A 201 3.62 -17.75 -5.54
N ALA A 202 3.55 -16.59 -6.20
CA ALA A 202 3.24 -16.50 -7.62
C ALA A 202 4.37 -17.11 -8.48
N LEU A 203 5.64 -16.80 -8.17
CA LEU A 203 6.79 -17.28 -8.93
C LEU A 203 7.07 -18.77 -8.74
N LYS A 204 6.74 -19.38 -7.59
CA LYS A 204 6.83 -20.84 -7.44
C LYS A 204 5.94 -21.63 -8.39
N LYS A 205 4.92 -20.98 -8.96
CA LYS A 205 4.00 -21.60 -9.92
C LYS A 205 4.55 -21.52 -11.35
N THR A 206 5.68 -20.87 -11.56
CA THR A 206 6.35 -20.72 -12.86
C THR A 206 7.56 -21.64 -12.96
N ALA A 207 8.13 -21.75 -14.15
CA ALA A 207 9.39 -22.47 -14.38
C ALA A 207 10.65 -21.63 -14.08
N VAL A 208 10.48 -20.39 -13.61
CA VAL A 208 11.58 -19.43 -13.42
C VAL A 208 12.47 -19.86 -12.25
N SER A 209 13.78 -19.95 -12.47
CA SER A 209 14.75 -20.08 -11.38
C SER A 209 14.94 -18.71 -10.73
N PHE A 210 14.47 -18.55 -9.48
CA PHE A 210 14.56 -17.26 -8.78
C PHE A 210 15.09 -17.39 -7.35
N GLN A 211 15.58 -16.26 -6.83
CA GLN A 211 15.97 -16.09 -5.43
C GLN A 211 15.59 -14.68 -4.96
N ILE A 212 15.03 -14.60 -3.75
CA ILE A 212 14.74 -13.34 -3.06
C ILE A 212 15.80 -13.14 -1.97
N VAL A 213 16.35 -11.93 -1.88
CA VAL A 213 17.22 -11.49 -0.80
C VAL A 213 16.64 -10.21 -0.19
N ASP A 214 16.36 -10.25 1.10
CA ASP A 214 15.94 -9.08 1.88
C ASP A 214 17.21 -8.39 2.41
N LEU A 215 17.67 -7.39 1.68
CA LEU A 215 18.86 -6.62 2.07
C LEU A 215 18.53 -5.69 3.25
N ASP A 216 17.29 -5.21 3.33
CA ASP A 216 16.81 -4.34 4.40
C ASP A 216 17.00 -4.96 5.80
N ILE A 217 16.57 -6.20 6.01
CA ILE A 217 16.73 -6.91 7.29
C ILE A 217 18.20 -7.20 7.62
N ILE A 218 19.01 -7.50 6.60
CA ILE A 218 20.45 -7.73 6.76
C ILE A 218 21.15 -6.43 7.19
N SER A 219 20.92 -5.35 6.46
CA SER A 219 21.48 -4.02 6.74
C SER A 219 21.08 -3.52 8.12
N TYR A 220 19.81 -3.72 8.52
CA TYR A 220 19.31 -3.36 9.85
C TYR A 220 20.13 -4.02 10.96
N HIS A 221 20.27 -5.35 10.91
CA HIS A 221 20.95 -6.03 11.99
C HIS A 221 22.45 -5.81 11.98
N ARG A 222 23.08 -5.71 10.81
CA ARG A 222 24.50 -5.35 10.71
C ARG A 222 24.76 -3.96 11.30
N PHE A 223 23.88 -2.98 11.04
CA PHE A 223 23.95 -1.65 11.64
C PHE A 223 23.89 -1.71 13.16
N HIS A 224 22.91 -2.42 13.74
CA HIS A 224 22.75 -2.48 15.19
C HIS A 224 23.85 -3.28 15.89
N ILE A 225 24.39 -4.34 15.26
CA ILE A 225 25.57 -5.04 15.77
C ILE A 225 26.75 -4.06 15.83
N HIS A 226 27.01 -3.33 14.76
CA HIS A 226 28.08 -2.34 14.72
C HIS A 226 27.86 -1.21 15.75
N ARG A 227 26.65 -0.65 15.79
CA ARG A 227 26.28 0.43 16.72
C ARG A 227 26.48 0.02 18.19
N LEU A 228 25.99 -1.16 18.57
CA LEU A 228 25.97 -1.61 19.96
C LEU A 228 27.31 -2.17 20.42
N PHE A 229 28.00 -2.96 19.59
CA PHE A 229 29.21 -3.67 20.01
C PHE A 229 30.50 -2.95 19.62
N ASP A 230 30.50 -2.17 18.54
CA ASP A 230 31.72 -1.53 18.03
C ASP A 230 31.76 -0.02 18.28
N MET A 231 30.61 0.68 18.31
CA MET A 231 30.55 2.15 18.37
C MET A 231 30.08 2.74 19.71
N GLY A 232 29.76 1.91 20.71
CA GLY A 232 29.33 2.41 22.02
C GLY A 232 27.90 2.97 22.06
N GLY A 233 27.08 2.68 21.04
CA GLY A 233 25.65 2.98 21.01
C GLY A 233 25.23 4.17 20.13
N ARG A 234 26.16 5.06 19.76
CA ARG A 234 25.90 6.27 18.95
C ARG A 234 26.79 6.29 17.71
N ILE A 235 26.22 6.65 16.56
CA ILE A 235 26.95 6.81 15.29
C ILE A 235 26.85 8.26 14.83
N THR A 236 27.99 8.86 14.53
CA THR A 236 28.11 10.20 13.94
C THR A 236 28.78 10.06 12.58
N LEU A 237 28.15 10.60 11.54
CA LEU A 237 28.65 10.61 10.16
C LEU A 237 29.66 11.74 9.95
N PRO A 238 30.46 11.72 8.85
CA PRO A 238 31.51 12.72 8.60
C PRO A 238 31.03 14.19 8.58
N GLY A 239 29.78 14.46 8.22
CA GLY A 239 29.18 15.79 8.27
C GLY A 239 28.61 16.19 9.64
N ASP A 240 29.07 15.57 10.73
CA ASP A 240 28.56 15.72 12.10
C ASP A 240 27.07 15.35 12.26
N VAL A 241 26.51 14.62 11.30
CA VAL A 241 25.14 14.11 11.36
C VAL A 241 25.08 12.94 12.32
N VAL A 242 24.31 13.08 13.39
CA VAL A 242 24.12 12.03 14.39
C VAL A 242 22.95 11.15 13.96
N LEU A 243 23.21 9.87 13.70
CA LEU A 243 22.15 8.93 13.38
C LEU A 243 21.26 8.66 14.60
N PRO A 244 19.93 8.57 14.42
CA PRO A 244 19.05 8.10 15.48
C PRO A 244 19.39 6.66 15.87
N GLU A 245 18.95 6.24 17.06
CA GLU A 245 19.21 4.87 17.55
C GLU A 245 18.66 3.79 16.60
N ASP A 246 17.55 4.08 15.93
CA ASP A 246 16.92 3.24 14.93
C ASP A 246 16.52 4.09 13.70
N PRO A 247 17.38 4.19 12.68
CA PRO A 247 17.09 4.98 11.49
C PRO A 247 16.03 4.36 10.56
N TRP A 248 15.52 3.15 10.85
CA TRP A 248 14.47 2.50 10.07
C TRP A 248 13.04 2.90 10.49
N GLN A 249 12.91 3.71 11.54
CA GLN A 249 11.62 4.23 11.97
C GLN A 249 11.02 5.18 10.93
N ALA A 250 9.69 5.22 10.83
CA ALA A 250 8.98 5.96 9.80
C ALA A 250 9.22 7.48 9.89
N GLU A 251 9.43 7.99 11.11
CA GLU A 251 9.83 9.37 11.41
C GLU A 251 11.24 9.75 10.92
N HIS A 252 12.01 8.79 10.42
CA HIS A 252 13.40 8.97 9.95
C HIS A 252 13.58 8.61 8.48
N TYR A 253 12.49 8.38 7.74
CA TYR A 253 12.56 8.04 6.31
C TYR A 253 13.17 9.14 5.45
N ASP A 254 13.05 10.39 5.87
CA ASP A 254 13.68 11.54 5.22
C ASP A 254 15.21 11.38 5.12
N LEU A 255 15.86 10.77 6.11
CA LEU A 255 17.30 10.46 6.11
C LEU A 255 17.74 9.59 4.91
N TRP A 256 16.83 8.75 4.41
CA TRP A 256 17.11 7.77 3.34
C TRP A 256 16.75 8.27 1.95
N THR A 257 15.97 9.34 1.86
CA THR A 257 15.52 9.90 0.59
C THR A 257 16.53 10.89 0.01
N ALA A 258 16.57 10.99 -1.33
CA ALA A 258 17.40 11.99 -2.01
C ALA A 258 16.91 13.44 -1.82
N THR A 259 15.65 13.62 -1.41
CA THR A 259 14.96 14.92 -1.29
C THR A 259 14.75 15.39 0.16
N GLY A 260 15.08 14.56 1.16
CA GLY A 260 15.04 14.93 2.57
C GLY A 260 16.21 15.84 2.93
N GLY A 261 15.93 17.14 3.13
CA GLY A 261 16.91 18.19 3.43
C GLY A 261 17.62 18.09 4.79
N GLY A 262 17.94 16.89 5.27
CA GLY A 262 18.66 16.66 6.53
C GLY A 262 19.95 15.84 6.41
N ALA A 263 20.16 15.11 5.31
CA ALA A 263 21.34 14.23 5.13
C ALA A 263 22.19 14.54 3.89
N SER A 264 21.91 15.66 3.20
CA SER A 264 22.87 16.28 2.30
C SER A 264 23.79 17.17 3.12
N GLY A 265 24.95 16.64 3.53
CA GLY A 265 26.05 17.50 3.95
C GLY A 265 26.39 18.51 2.85
N PRO A 266 27.33 19.46 3.07
CA PRO A 266 27.71 20.51 2.12
C PRO A 266 28.20 20.03 0.74
N THR A 267 28.22 18.71 0.50
CA THR A 267 28.66 18.04 -0.71
C THR A 267 27.53 17.55 -1.62
N GLY A 268 26.25 17.67 -1.22
CA GLY A 268 25.12 17.15 -2.01
C GLY A 268 25.05 15.62 -2.11
N ARG A 269 25.84 14.89 -1.32
CA ARG A 269 25.82 13.42 -1.20
C ARG A 269 24.99 13.01 0.00
N ASN A 270 24.20 11.93 -0.15
CA ASN A 270 23.47 11.33 0.97
C ASN A 270 24.46 10.54 1.85
N GLU A 271 24.87 11.13 2.97
CA GLU A 271 25.87 10.51 3.87
C GLU A 271 25.38 9.20 4.50
N VAL A 272 24.06 9.03 4.68
CA VAL A 272 23.47 7.79 5.18
C VAL A 272 23.67 6.67 4.16
N LEU A 273 23.40 6.94 2.89
CA LEU A 273 23.61 5.98 1.82
C LEU A 273 25.10 5.62 1.67
N GLU A 274 26.00 6.59 1.83
CA GLU A 274 27.45 6.35 1.83
C GLU A 274 27.90 5.49 3.03
N PHE A 275 27.30 5.68 4.21
CA PHE A 275 27.54 4.80 5.36
C PHE A 275 27.15 3.34 5.05
N PHE A 276 26.04 3.12 4.33
CA PHE A 276 25.60 1.80 3.89
C PHE A 276 26.26 1.32 2.58
N ARG A 277 27.21 2.08 2.03
CA ARG A 277 27.84 1.73 0.76
C ARG A 277 28.54 0.37 0.77
N PRO A 278 29.27 -0.05 1.84
CA PRO A 278 29.93 -1.36 1.85
C PRO A 278 28.98 -2.54 1.65
N VAL A 279 27.78 -2.50 2.26
CA VAL A 279 26.79 -3.60 2.12
C VAL A 279 26.09 -3.56 0.75
N ILE A 280 25.92 -2.37 0.18
CA ILE A 280 25.44 -2.20 -1.20
C ILE A 280 26.46 -2.75 -2.20
N ASP A 281 27.75 -2.43 -2.03
CA ASP A 281 28.82 -2.92 -2.91
C ASP A 281 29.02 -4.43 -2.79
N GLU A 282 28.90 -5.01 -1.59
CA GLU A 282 28.87 -6.47 -1.38
C GLU A 282 27.71 -7.11 -2.15
N THR A 283 26.51 -6.50 -2.11
CA THR A 283 25.33 -6.97 -2.85
C THR A 283 25.55 -6.90 -4.35
N ILE A 284 26.10 -5.79 -4.86
CA ILE A 284 26.44 -5.62 -6.27
C ILE A 284 27.43 -6.71 -6.70
N ALA A 285 28.51 -6.91 -5.95
CA ALA A 285 29.52 -7.93 -6.26
C ALA A 285 28.91 -9.34 -6.29
N ALA A 286 28.03 -9.67 -5.34
CA ALA A 286 27.35 -10.96 -5.28
C ALA A 286 26.40 -11.17 -6.47
N LEU A 287 25.64 -10.14 -6.87
CA LEU A 287 24.78 -10.17 -8.06
C LEU A 287 25.60 -10.33 -9.34
N VAL A 288 26.70 -9.59 -9.47
CA VAL A 288 27.61 -9.68 -10.62
C VAL A 288 28.26 -11.05 -10.74
N ALA A 289 28.61 -11.67 -9.60
CA ALA A 289 29.15 -13.03 -9.58
C ALA A 289 28.11 -14.10 -9.96
N ALA A 290 26.84 -13.88 -9.61
CA ALA A 290 25.73 -14.77 -9.95
C ALA A 290 25.23 -14.60 -11.40
N ARG A 291 25.35 -13.41 -11.99
CA ARG A 291 24.91 -13.07 -13.35
C ARG A 291 23.45 -13.47 -13.66
N PRO A 292 22.46 -13.05 -12.85
CA PRO A 292 21.05 -13.29 -13.18
C PRO A 292 20.67 -12.55 -14.49
N LYS A 293 19.71 -13.09 -15.23
CA LYS A 293 19.19 -12.44 -16.45
C LYS A 293 18.37 -11.19 -16.10
N VAL A 294 17.65 -11.27 -14.98
CA VAL A 294 16.76 -10.21 -14.49
C VAL A 294 17.10 -9.85 -13.04
N LEU A 295 17.19 -8.55 -12.77
CA LEU A 295 17.20 -7.99 -11.42
C LEU A 295 15.82 -7.40 -11.10
N GLY A 296 15.12 -8.00 -10.15
CA GLY A 296 13.87 -7.50 -9.59
C GLY A 296 14.11 -6.61 -8.35
N LEU A 297 13.47 -5.45 -8.27
CA LEU A 297 13.55 -4.56 -7.11
C LEU A 297 12.16 -4.19 -6.59
N SER A 298 11.95 -4.33 -5.29
CA SER A 298 10.76 -3.85 -4.58
C SER A 298 10.99 -2.41 -4.13
N ILE A 299 10.26 -1.47 -4.71
CA ILE A 299 10.44 -0.02 -4.51
C ILE A 299 9.34 0.55 -3.61
N GLN A 300 9.79 1.26 -2.59
CA GLN A 300 9.03 2.16 -1.72
C GLN A 300 9.67 3.55 -1.73
N GLY A 301 8.97 4.55 -1.19
CA GLY A 301 9.50 5.92 -1.11
C GLY A 301 10.84 6.00 -0.38
N CYS A 302 10.98 5.24 0.70
CA CYS A 302 12.11 5.24 1.62
C CYS A 302 13.33 4.44 1.14
N ASN A 303 13.16 3.45 0.25
CA ASN A 303 14.28 2.61 -0.20
C ASN A 303 14.76 2.88 -1.64
N GLU A 304 14.13 3.83 -2.34
CA GLU A 304 14.42 4.07 -3.75
C GLU A 304 15.87 4.44 -4.00
N ALA A 305 16.49 5.27 -3.15
CA ALA A 305 17.87 5.69 -3.32
C ALA A 305 18.84 4.51 -3.28
N ALA A 306 18.66 3.58 -2.33
CA ALA A 306 19.46 2.37 -2.25
C ALA A 306 19.18 1.40 -3.40
N ALA A 307 17.90 1.23 -3.77
CA ALA A 307 17.53 0.41 -4.93
C ALA A 307 18.15 0.92 -6.23
N ARG A 308 18.19 2.24 -6.42
CA ARG A 308 18.85 2.90 -7.56
C ARG A 308 20.36 2.69 -7.53
N ALA A 309 21.00 2.80 -6.36
CA ALA A 309 22.42 2.53 -6.20
C ALA A 309 22.78 1.08 -6.60
N VAL A 310 21.98 0.10 -6.16
CA VAL A 310 22.14 -1.31 -6.57
C VAL A 310 21.91 -1.48 -8.07
N ALA A 311 20.81 -0.94 -8.62
CA ALA A 311 20.49 -1.01 -10.04
C ALA A 311 21.62 -0.49 -10.93
N LEU A 312 22.11 0.73 -10.66
CA LEU A 312 23.18 1.36 -11.41
C LEU A 312 24.52 0.62 -11.23
N GLY A 313 24.84 0.20 -10.01
CA GLY A 313 26.08 -0.52 -9.72
C GLY A 313 26.18 -1.89 -10.41
N VAL A 314 25.06 -2.61 -10.49
CA VAL A 314 25.00 -3.88 -11.25
C VAL A 314 25.05 -3.61 -12.74
N LYS A 315 24.27 -2.64 -13.25
CA LYS A 315 24.22 -2.31 -14.69
C LYS A 315 25.55 -1.80 -15.24
N ALA A 316 26.38 -1.17 -14.40
CA ALA A 316 27.74 -0.77 -14.77
C ALA A 316 28.67 -1.97 -15.09
N GLN A 317 28.39 -3.14 -14.52
CA GLN A 317 29.20 -4.36 -14.69
C GLN A 317 28.51 -5.42 -15.56
N LEU A 318 27.18 -5.41 -15.60
CA LEU A 318 26.31 -6.24 -16.43
C LEU A 318 25.38 -5.34 -17.25
N PRO A 319 25.87 -4.71 -18.34
CA PRO A 319 25.09 -3.73 -19.10
C PRO A 319 23.81 -4.29 -19.72
N ASP A 320 23.79 -5.60 -20.01
CA ASP A 320 22.65 -6.30 -20.63
C ASP A 320 21.61 -6.80 -19.61
N ILE A 321 21.82 -6.57 -18.30
CA ILE A 321 20.87 -7.02 -17.28
C ILE A 321 19.53 -6.30 -17.44
N THR A 322 18.44 -7.06 -17.42
CA THR A 322 17.08 -6.48 -17.40
C THR A 322 16.69 -6.13 -15.98
N ILE A 323 16.26 -4.89 -15.75
CA ILE A 323 15.82 -4.41 -14.45
C ILE A 323 14.29 -4.32 -14.43
N VAL A 324 13.66 -5.03 -13.51
CA VAL A 324 12.21 -5.01 -13.27
C VAL A 324 11.95 -4.41 -11.90
N VAL A 325 11.03 -3.46 -11.81
CA VAL A 325 10.62 -2.85 -10.54
C VAL A 325 9.13 -3.09 -10.27
N GLY A 326 8.78 -3.16 -8.99
CA GLY A 326 7.40 -3.18 -8.51
C GLY A 326 7.33 -2.72 -7.05
N GLY A 327 6.19 -2.83 -6.39
CA GLY A 327 6.02 -2.44 -4.99
C GLY A 327 5.09 -1.23 -4.81
N PHE A 328 4.94 -0.77 -3.56
CA PHE A 328 3.95 0.24 -3.22
C PHE A 328 4.14 1.56 -3.96
N SER A 329 5.37 1.92 -4.34
CA SER A 329 5.63 3.13 -5.14
C SER A 329 5.25 3.01 -6.62
N CYS A 330 4.93 1.81 -7.11
CA CYS A 330 4.54 1.51 -8.50
C CYS A 330 3.03 1.33 -8.61
N TYR A 331 2.23 2.23 -8.05
CA TYR A 331 0.78 2.07 -7.93
C TYR A 331 -0.03 2.83 -8.99
N ASN A 332 0.58 3.81 -9.66
CA ASN A 332 -0.05 4.63 -10.71
C ASN A 332 0.82 4.62 -11.97
N ALA A 333 0.20 4.32 -13.12
CA ALA A 333 0.86 4.31 -14.42
C ALA A 333 1.36 5.69 -14.85
N ASP A 334 0.71 6.78 -14.40
CA ASP A 334 1.19 8.12 -14.68
C ASP A 334 2.61 8.29 -14.13
N VAL A 335 2.85 7.81 -12.89
CA VAL A 335 4.15 7.86 -12.20
C VAL A 335 5.17 7.14 -13.07
N GLY A 336 4.82 5.90 -13.41
CA GLY A 336 5.47 5.10 -14.42
C GLY A 336 6.99 5.08 -14.34
N LEU A 337 7.62 4.85 -15.49
CA LEU A 337 9.08 4.73 -15.59
C LEU A 337 9.83 6.02 -15.22
N ARG A 338 9.16 7.18 -15.22
CA ARG A 338 9.78 8.48 -14.87
C ARG A 338 10.29 8.51 -13.43
N ALA A 339 9.64 7.82 -12.50
CA ALA A 339 10.09 7.76 -11.12
C ALA A 339 11.33 6.86 -10.93
N PHE A 340 11.61 5.96 -11.87
CA PHE A 340 12.76 5.05 -11.81
C PHE A 340 13.26 4.77 -13.24
N PRO A 341 13.84 5.76 -13.93
CA PRO A 341 14.19 5.65 -15.36
C PRO A 341 15.23 4.56 -15.63
N GLU A 342 15.96 4.12 -14.62
CA GLU A 342 16.95 3.06 -14.70
C GLU A 342 16.33 1.68 -15.01
N CYS A 343 15.03 1.48 -14.73
CA CYS A 343 14.34 0.20 -14.96
C CYS A 343 13.85 0.00 -16.40
N ASP A 344 13.85 -1.26 -16.83
CA ASP A 344 13.38 -1.70 -18.14
C ASP A 344 11.87 -1.98 -18.12
N TYR A 345 11.36 -2.51 -17.00
CA TYR A 345 9.94 -2.78 -16.79
C TYR A 345 9.48 -2.36 -15.40
N MET A 346 8.25 -1.87 -15.30
CA MET A 346 7.59 -1.54 -14.04
C MET A 346 6.23 -2.24 -13.96
N CYS A 347 6.05 -3.10 -12.97
CA CYS A 347 4.75 -3.70 -12.65
C CYS A 347 3.89 -2.70 -11.87
N ILE A 348 2.71 -2.36 -12.40
CA ILE A 348 1.79 -1.40 -11.80
C ILE A 348 0.71 -2.11 -10.98
N GLY A 349 0.57 -1.75 -9.71
CA GLY A 349 -0.46 -2.29 -8.81
C GLY A 349 -0.14 -3.70 -8.30
N GLU A 350 -1.12 -4.62 -8.37
CA GLU A 350 -0.98 -5.98 -7.85
C GLU A 350 -0.18 -6.88 -8.80
N ALA A 351 0.91 -7.44 -8.29
CA ALA A 351 1.84 -8.25 -9.06
C ALA A 351 1.42 -9.72 -9.25
N ASP A 352 0.36 -10.18 -8.57
CA ASP A 352 0.01 -11.61 -8.46
C ASP A 352 -0.24 -12.28 -9.83
N LEU A 353 -0.78 -11.53 -10.80
CA LEU A 353 -1.05 -12.01 -12.16
C LEU A 353 -0.11 -11.45 -13.24
N THR A 354 0.66 -10.41 -12.92
CA THR A 354 1.49 -9.70 -13.91
C THR A 354 2.95 -10.13 -13.87
N ALA A 355 3.51 -10.32 -12.66
CA ALA A 355 4.94 -10.58 -12.52
C ALA A 355 5.35 -11.96 -13.03
N GLY A 356 4.53 -13.00 -12.80
CA GLY A 356 4.82 -14.36 -13.25
C GLY A 356 5.03 -14.46 -14.77
N PRO A 357 4.01 -14.12 -15.59
CA PRO A 357 4.13 -14.15 -17.05
C PRO A 357 5.27 -13.27 -17.59
N LEU A 358 5.45 -12.06 -17.01
CA LEU A 358 6.54 -11.16 -17.40
C LEU A 358 7.91 -11.82 -17.17
N LEU A 359 8.16 -12.30 -15.95
CA LEU A 359 9.45 -12.87 -15.57
C LEU A 359 9.73 -14.19 -16.30
N GLU A 360 8.71 -14.99 -16.62
CA GLU A 360 8.86 -16.17 -17.48
C GLU A 360 9.32 -15.82 -18.90
N ALA A 361 8.73 -14.78 -19.50
CA ALA A 361 9.13 -14.32 -20.83
C ALA A 361 10.57 -13.79 -20.82
N LEU A 362 10.91 -12.95 -19.84
CA LEU A 362 12.27 -12.42 -19.68
C LEU A 362 13.30 -13.54 -19.41
N ALA A 363 12.94 -14.56 -18.63
CA ALA A 363 13.80 -15.72 -18.40
C ALA A 363 14.12 -16.50 -19.70
N ARG A 364 13.20 -16.50 -20.68
CA ARG A 364 13.40 -17.08 -22.02
C ARG A 364 14.19 -16.17 -22.97
N GLY A 365 14.59 -14.97 -22.52
CA GLY A 365 15.26 -13.97 -23.35
C GLY A 365 14.32 -13.23 -24.30
N GLU A 366 13.02 -13.28 -24.04
CA GLU A 366 12.03 -12.49 -24.78
C GLU A 366 12.05 -11.03 -24.28
N GLN A 367 11.55 -10.11 -25.10
CA GLN A 367 11.38 -8.71 -24.74
C GLN A 367 9.89 -8.34 -24.88
N PRO A 368 9.07 -8.61 -23.86
CA PRO A 368 7.65 -8.26 -23.88
C PRO A 368 7.44 -6.76 -24.08
N PHE A 369 6.36 -6.40 -24.76
CA PHE A 369 5.92 -5.01 -24.91
C PHE A 369 4.39 -4.97 -24.88
N ASN A 370 3.83 -3.80 -24.58
CA ASN A 370 2.39 -3.52 -24.50
C ASN A 370 1.64 -4.50 -23.59
N GLN A 371 2.25 -4.86 -22.46
CA GLN A 371 1.69 -5.84 -21.53
C GLN A 371 0.70 -5.18 -20.56
N PRO A 372 -0.50 -5.75 -20.36
CA PRO A 372 -1.43 -5.24 -19.35
C PRO A 372 -0.81 -5.26 -17.94
N GLY A 373 -0.97 -4.15 -17.21
CA GLY A 373 -0.44 -3.96 -15.85
C GLY A 373 1.07 -3.73 -15.78
N VAL A 374 1.75 -3.57 -16.91
CA VAL A 374 3.18 -3.32 -16.97
C VAL A 374 3.44 -2.10 -17.85
N LEU A 375 4.36 -1.26 -17.41
CA LEU A 375 4.96 -0.24 -18.25
C LEU A 375 6.37 -0.68 -18.63
N SER A 376 6.73 -0.51 -19.89
CA SER A 376 8.05 -0.85 -20.40
C SER A 376 8.64 0.25 -21.26
N ARG A 377 9.96 0.40 -21.21
CA ARG A 377 10.68 1.26 -22.17
C ARG A 377 10.63 0.73 -23.60
N PHE A 378 10.16 -0.51 -23.78
CA PHE A 378 10.02 -1.17 -25.07
C PHE A 378 8.59 -1.11 -25.63
N ASP A 379 7.66 -0.49 -24.89
CA ASP A 379 6.30 -0.26 -25.36
C ASP A 379 6.30 0.62 -26.62
N THR A 380 5.31 0.43 -27.48
CA THR A 380 5.17 1.26 -28.67
C THR A 380 4.83 2.70 -28.27
N PRO A 381 5.29 3.74 -28.99
CA PRO A 381 5.07 5.14 -28.62
C PRO A 381 3.59 5.50 -28.34
N ASP A 382 2.66 4.87 -29.05
CA ASP A 382 1.22 5.13 -28.93
C ASP A 382 0.51 4.19 -27.95
N TYR A 383 1.25 3.36 -27.20
CA TYR A 383 0.66 2.45 -26.23
C TYR A 383 0.10 3.23 -25.04
N SER A 384 -1.21 3.15 -24.85
CA SER A 384 -1.87 3.59 -23.63
C SER A 384 -1.89 2.43 -22.63
N TYR A 385 -1.46 2.70 -21.40
CA TYR A 385 -1.45 1.70 -20.33
C TYR A 385 -2.81 1.05 -20.13
N ILE A 386 -2.83 -0.29 -20.13
CA ILE A 386 -4.02 -1.09 -19.83
C ILE A 386 -3.85 -1.72 -18.44
N PRO A 387 -4.76 -1.50 -17.48
CA PRO A 387 -4.73 -2.19 -16.19
C PRO A 387 -4.77 -3.71 -16.35
N ALA A 388 -3.99 -4.43 -15.54
CA ALA A 388 -4.04 -5.89 -15.52
C ALA A 388 -5.36 -6.41 -14.92
N PRO A 389 -5.77 -7.65 -15.31
CA PRO A 389 -6.78 -8.39 -14.59
C PRO A 389 -6.42 -8.55 -13.11
N MET A 390 -7.42 -8.56 -12.23
CA MET A 390 -7.26 -8.76 -10.79
C MET A 390 -7.92 -10.06 -10.35
N ILE A 391 -7.34 -10.72 -9.35
CA ILE A 391 -7.99 -11.86 -8.69
C ILE A 391 -9.12 -11.33 -7.80
N HIS A 392 -10.37 -11.63 -8.15
CA HIS A 392 -11.53 -11.17 -7.36
C HIS A 392 -11.69 -11.92 -6.03
N ASN A 393 -11.49 -13.23 -6.03
CA ASN A 393 -11.55 -14.05 -4.83
C ASN A 393 -10.15 -14.17 -4.21
N LEU A 394 -9.89 -13.37 -3.17
CA LEU A 394 -8.58 -13.36 -2.49
C LEU A 394 -8.22 -14.70 -1.85
N ASP A 395 -9.18 -15.59 -1.58
CA ASP A 395 -8.90 -16.93 -1.04
C ASP A 395 -8.11 -17.83 -2.02
N GLN A 396 -8.07 -17.48 -3.30
CA GLN A 396 -7.26 -18.17 -4.31
C GLN A 396 -5.77 -17.78 -4.24
N ILE A 397 -5.45 -16.73 -3.50
CA ILE A 397 -4.08 -16.26 -3.29
C ILE A 397 -3.52 -16.97 -2.06
N GLU A 398 -2.41 -17.68 -2.23
CA GLU A 398 -1.73 -18.31 -1.10
C GLU A 398 -1.08 -17.25 -0.21
N PHE A 399 -1.26 -17.39 1.11
CA PHE A 399 -0.68 -16.47 2.08
C PHE A 399 0.86 -16.54 2.11
N PRO A 400 1.54 -15.42 2.41
CA PRO A 400 2.99 -15.34 2.33
C PRO A 400 3.67 -16.20 3.40
N LYS A 401 4.69 -16.99 3.00
CA LYS A 401 5.46 -17.89 3.89
C LYS A 401 6.93 -17.49 4.10
N TYR A 402 7.40 -16.44 3.42
CA TYR A 402 8.73 -15.84 3.62
C TYR A 402 9.92 -16.83 3.55
N GLU A 403 9.83 -17.87 2.73
CA GLU A 403 10.77 -19.01 2.72
C GLU A 403 12.23 -18.68 2.34
N TRP A 404 12.55 -17.42 2.05
CA TRP A 404 13.92 -16.95 1.82
C TRP A 404 14.66 -16.58 3.12
N CYS A 405 13.96 -16.46 4.26
CA CYS A 405 14.58 -16.14 5.55
C CYS A 405 13.78 -16.67 6.75
N ASP A 406 14.44 -16.93 7.87
CA ASP A 406 13.77 -17.32 9.12
C ASP A 406 12.94 -16.15 9.68
N LEU A 407 11.70 -16.40 10.09
CA LEU A 407 10.85 -15.37 10.69
C LEU A 407 11.37 -14.83 12.02
N SER A 408 12.30 -15.52 12.66
CA SER A 408 12.97 -15.06 13.88
C SER A 408 13.79 -13.80 13.67
N VAL A 409 14.28 -13.53 12.44
CA VAL A 409 15.08 -12.32 12.18
C VAL A 409 14.22 -11.07 12.05
N TYR A 410 12.94 -11.19 11.67
CA TYR A 410 12.04 -10.05 11.49
C TYR A 410 11.58 -9.45 12.83
N ARG A 411 12.53 -8.94 13.62
CA ARG A 411 12.37 -8.34 14.94
C ARG A 411 13.37 -7.21 15.10
N ASN A 412 12.97 -6.13 15.75
CA ASN A 412 13.88 -5.03 16.00
C ASN A 412 14.95 -5.42 17.04
N PHE A 413 15.98 -4.59 17.21
CA PHE A 413 17.08 -4.89 18.13
C PHE A 413 16.63 -5.14 19.59
N ASN A 414 15.42 -4.69 19.96
CA ASN A 414 14.81 -4.81 21.29
C ASN A 414 13.78 -5.96 21.41
N ASP A 415 13.76 -6.92 20.47
CA ASP A 415 12.83 -8.08 20.45
C ASP A 415 11.36 -7.70 20.16
N TYR A 416 11.13 -6.53 19.54
CA TYR A 416 9.81 -6.16 19.06
C TYR A 416 9.58 -6.75 17.66
N GLN A 417 8.60 -7.64 17.56
CA GLN A 417 8.10 -8.19 16.29
C GLN A 417 6.68 -7.71 16.05
N LEU A 418 6.44 -7.04 14.94
CA LEU A 418 5.10 -6.73 14.45
C LEU A 418 4.92 -7.42 13.09
N THR A 419 3.90 -8.26 12.97
CA THR A 419 3.65 -9.05 11.77
C THR A 419 2.44 -8.49 11.02
N PRO A 420 2.62 -7.90 9.83
CA PRO A 420 1.50 -7.40 9.05
C PRO A 420 0.69 -8.55 8.43
N ILE A 421 -0.63 -8.52 8.57
CA ILE A 421 -1.59 -9.47 7.98
C ILE A 421 -2.67 -8.70 7.22
N ILE A 422 -3.20 -9.31 6.15
CA ILE A 422 -4.12 -8.61 5.23
C ILE A 422 -5.40 -9.42 5.08
N ALA A 423 -6.52 -8.86 5.54
CA ALA A 423 -7.83 -9.44 5.31
C ALA A 423 -8.44 -8.94 3.99
N SER A 424 -8.17 -7.68 3.62
CA SER A 424 -8.71 -7.06 2.41
C SER A 424 -7.66 -6.28 1.61
N ARG A 425 -7.87 -6.18 0.30
CA ARG A 425 -7.06 -5.34 -0.61
C ARG A 425 -7.94 -4.24 -1.21
N GLY A 426 -7.37 -3.05 -1.39
CA GLY A 426 -8.09 -1.84 -1.82
C GLY A 426 -8.88 -1.16 -0.70
N CYS A 427 -9.70 -0.15 -1.04
CA CYS A 427 -10.47 0.62 -0.06
C CYS A 427 -11.95 0.68 -0.44
N ARG A 428 -12.85 0.21 0.44
CA ARG A 428 -14.29 0.23 0.16
C ARG A 428 -14.86 1.65 0.05
N TRP A 429 -14.23 2.62 0.72
CA TRP A 429 -14.68 4.01 0.70
C TRP A 429 -14.26 4.75 -0.57
N SER A 430 -12.99 4.66 -0.96
CA SER A 430 -12.39 5.21 -2.21
C SER A 430 -12.82 6.63 -2.62
N ARG A 431 -13.20 7.49 -1.66
CA ARG A 431 -13.72 8.85 -1.93
C ARG A 431 -12.95 9.97 -1.25
N CYS A 432 -11.99 9.67 -0.38
CA CYS A 432 -11.19 10.71 0.27
C CYS A 432 -10.48 11.55 -0.79
N THR A 433 -10.63 12.88 -0.72
CA THR A 433 -10.12 13.80 -1.76
C THR A 433 -8.60 13.80 -1.86
N PHE A 434 -7.92 13.68 -0.72
CA PHE A 434 -6.45 13.65 -0.64
C PHE A 434 -5.82 12.27 -0.93
N CYS A 435 -6.62 11.21 -1.00
CA CYS A 435 -6.10 9.85 -1.06
C CYS A 435 -6.00 9.34 -2.51
N ALA A 436 -4.85 8.73 -2.84
CA ALA A 436 -4.61 8.06 -4.12
C ALA A 436 -5.00 6.57 -4.11
N GLU A 437 -5.28 5.99 -2.94
CA GLU A 437 -5.64 4.59 -2.78
C GLU A 437 -7.12 4.35 -3.16
N ARG A 438 -7.36 4.19 -4.45
CA ARG A 438 -8.70 4.06 -5.06
C ARG A 438 -8.91 2.71 -5.74
N PHE A 439 -8.20 1.69 -5.25
CA PHE A 439 -8.24 0.35 -5.83
C PHE A 439 -9.52 -0.40 -5.50
N TYR A 440 -9.86 -1.36 -6.38
CA TYR A 440 -11.02 -2.21 -6.24
C TYR A 440 -10.95 -3.07 -4.95
N TRP A 441 -11.93 -2.88 -4.07
CA TRP A 441 -11.95 -3.51 -2.76
C TRP A 441 -12.42 -4.96 -2.79
N ARG A 442 -11.64 -5.87 -2.19
CA ARG A 442 -11.93 -7.30 -2.04
C ARG A 442 -11.52 -7.77 -0.65
N ILE A 443 -12.20 -8.78 -0.09
CA ILE A 443 -11.93 -9.31 1.25
C ILE A 443 -11.97 -10.85 1.27
N ARG A 444 -11.07 -11.46 2.05
CA ARG A 444 -10.95 -12.91 2.25
C ARG A 444 -12.06 -13.46 3.13
N THR A 445 -12.34 -14.76 3.01
CA THR A 445 -13.17 -15.47 4.00
C THR A 445 -12.47 -15.54 5.35
N LYS A 446 -13.27 -15.75 6.41
CA LYS A 446 -12.75 -15.86 7.78
C LYS A 446 -11.86 -17.09 7.95
N GLU A 447 -12.20 -18.21 7.30
CA GLU A 447 -11.41 -19.44 7.36
C GLU A 447 -10.03 -19.21 6.73
N ASN A 448 -9.99 -18.71 5.50
CA ASN A 448 -8.75 -18.49 4.78
C ASN A 448 -7.83 -17.48 5.49
N PHE A 449 -8.39 -16.42 6.06
CA PHE A 449 -7.63 -15.45 6.85
C PHE A 449 -7.06 -16.05 8.14
N VAL A 450 -7.88 -16.78 8.91
CA VAL A 450 -7.44 -17.33 10.20
C VAL A 450 -6.46 -18.49 10.02
N ASP A 451 -6.49 -19.20 8.88
CA ASP A 451 -5.48 -20.19 8.52
C ASP A 451 -4.07 -19.57 8.40
N GLU A 452 -3.94 -18.38 7.78
CA GLU A 452 -2.67 -17.64 7.75
C GLU A 452 -2.23 -17.21 9.14
N LEU A 453 -3.16 -16.64 9.93
CA LEU A 453 -2.86 -16.20 11.29
C LEU A 453 -2.36 -17.38 12.15
N GLU A 454 -3.02 -18.52 12.08
CA GLU A 454 -2.64 -19.73 12.80
C GLU A 454 -1.26 -20.25 12.38
N TRP A 455 -0.96 -20.22 11.07
CA TRP A 455 0.36 -20.59 10.55
C TRP A 455 1.45 -19.67 11.09
N LEU A 456 1.26 -18.33 11.04
CA LEU A 456 2.21 -17.34 11.56
C LEU A 456 2.41 -17.47 13.08
N VAL A 457 1.36 -17.78 13.84
CA VAL A 457 1.47 -18.10 15.27
C VAL A 457 2.36 -19.32 15.50
N GLY A 458 2.25 -20.32 14.63
CA GLY A 458 3.13 -21.49 14.62
C GLY A 458 4.61 -21.15 14.34
N GLN A 459 4.88 -20.03 13.67
CA GLN A 459 6.24 -19.53 13.40
C GLN A 459 6.78 -18.59 14.50
N GLY A 460 6.06 -18.42 15.62
CA GLY A 460 6.50 -17.57 16.74
C GLY A 460 6.08 -16.10 16.64
N CYS A 461 5.17 -15.75 15.73
CA CYS A 461 4.58 -14.42 15.64
C CYS A 461 3.41 -14.26 16.64
N HIS A 462 3.40 -13.16 17.40
CA HIS A 462 2.43 -12.96 18.48
C HIS A 462 1.77 -11.58 18.50
N LEU A 463 2.28 -10.62 17.73
CA LEU A 463 1.72 -9.29 17.61
C LEU A 463 1.50 -8.99 16.14
N PHE A 464 0.25 -8.75 15.77
CA PHE A 464 -0.17 -8.63 14.39
C PHE A 464 -0.78 -7.27 14.14
N MET A 465 -0.50 -6.72 12.96
CA MET A 465 -1.16 -5.53 12.44
C MET A 465 -1.97 -5.90 11.21
N PHE A 466 -3.28 -5.67 11.29
CA PHE A 466 -4.16 -5.62 10.14
C PHE A 466 -3.75 -4.45 9.23
N ASN A 467 -3.14 -4.79 8.10
CA ASN A 467 -2.44 -3.87 7.18
C ASN A 467 -3.23 -3.62 5.90
N GLU A 468 -4.53 -3.36 6.03
CA GLU A 468 -5.38 -2.84 4.95
C GLU A 468 -5.72 -1.37 5.19
N SER A 469 -6.21 -0.68 4.15
CA SER A 469 -6.57 0.74 4.24
C SER A 469 -7.78 1.01 5.15
N ASP A 470 -8.68 0.03 5.30
CA ASP A 470 -9.83 0.12 6.21
C ASP A 470 -10.28 -1.27 6.67
N LEU A 471 -9.87 -1.69 7.87
CA LEU A 471 -10.37 -2.90 8.54
C LEU A 471 -11.91 -2.88 8.60
N GLY A 472 -12.48 -1.71 8.86
CA GLY A 472 -13.92 -1.47 8.97
C GLY A 472 -14.68 -1.48 7.65
N GLY A 473 -14.03 -1.79 6.52
CA GLY A 473 -14.66 -1.82 5.20
C GLY A 473 -15.90 -2.72 5.17
N MET A 474 -15.86 -3.86 5.86
CA MET A 474 -17.02 -4.75 6.05
C MET A 474 -17.09 -5.25 7.49
N PRO A 475 -17.74 -4.51 8.40
CA PRO A 475 -17.76 -4.83 9.83
C PRO A 475 -18.27 -6.23 10.13
N GLU A 476 -19.20 -6.75 9.33
CA GLU A 476 -19.74 -8.11 9.48
C GLU A 476 -18.66 -9.19 9.26
N ARG A 477 -17.82 -9.04 8.23
CA ARG A 477 -16.72 -9.98 7.95
C ARG A 477 -15.63 -9.90 9.02
N VAL A 478 -15.39 -8.72 9.60
CA VAL A 478 -14.46 -8.57 10.73
C VAL A 478 -14.96 -9.29 11.97
N MET A 479 -16.26 -9.19 12.28
CA MET A 479 -16.85 -9.95 13.40
C MET A 479 -16.75 -11.46 13.17
N GLU A 480 -17.01 -11.91 11.94
CA GLU A 480 -16.82 -13.30 11.51
C GLU A 480 -15.37 -13.79 11.72
N ILE A 481 -14.38 -12.97 11.35
CA ILE A 481 -12.95 -13.24 11.60
C ILE A 481 -12.67 -13.32 13.10
N CYS A 482 -13.19 -12.39 13.89
CA CYS A 482 -13.03 -12.38 15.35
C CYS A 482 -13.60 -13.66 15.97
N ASP A 483 -14.80 -14.07 15.57
CA ASP A 483 -15.43 -15.32 16.05
C ASP A 483 -14.58 -16.55 15.71
N GLU A 484 -13.98 -16.59 14.52
CA GLU A 484 -13.11 -17.69 14.10
C GLU A 484 -11.79 -17.73 14.90
N ILE A 485 -11.18 -16.57 15.18
CA ILE A 485 -10.01 -16.42 16.07
C ILE A 485 -10.34 -16.92 17.48
N ILE A 486 -11.52 -16.57 18.00
CA ILE A 486 -11.97 -16.99 19.33
C ILE A 486 -12.22 -18.50 19.35
N ARG A 487 -12.92 -19.02 18.35
CA ARG A 487 -13.24 -20.45 18.21
C ARG A 487 -12.00 -21.34 18.19
N ARG A 488 -10.92 -20.92 17.52
CA ARG A 488 -9.63 -21.65 17.50
C ARG A 488 -8.75 -21.41 18.72
N GLY A 489 -9.18 -20.56 19.66
CA GLY A 489 -8.39 -20.22 20.85
C GLY A 489 -7.17 -19.34 20.59
N LEU A 490 -7.05 -18.76 19.39
CA LEU A 490 -5.90 -17.95 18.97
C LEU A 490 -5.84 -16.61 19.71
N HIS A 491 -6.97 -16.04 20.12
CA HIS A 491 -7.06 -14.82 20.94
C HIS A 491 -6.19 -14.86 22.21
N ARG A 492 -5.84 -16.06 22.73
CA ARG A 492 -4.97 -16.24 23.90
C ARG A 492 -3.48 -16.20 23.57
N LYS A 493 -3.12 -16.29 22.29
CA LYS A 493 -1.74 -16.40 21.79
C LYS A 493 -1.29 -15.15 21.02
N VAL A 494 -2.22 -14.29 20.61
CA VAL A 494 -1.96 -13.15 19.74
C VAL A 494 -2.45 -11.86 20.33
N LYS A 495 -1.82 -10.75 19.98
CA LYS A 495 -2.34 -9.39 20.12
C LYS A 495 -2.59 -8.84 18.73
N LEU A 496 -3.74 -8.21 18.54
CA LEU A 496 -4.14 -7.66 17.25
C LEU A 496 -4.18 -6.14 17.31
N THR A 497 -3.66 -5.50 16.27
CA THR A 497 -3.82 -4.07 16.01
C THR A 497 -4.31 -3.85 14.59
N GLY A 498 -4.81 -2.66 14.28
CA GLY A 498 -5.29 -2.36 12.94
C GLY A 498 -5.69 -0.91 12.77
N GLN A 499 -6.06 -0.56 11.54
CA GLN A 499 -6.56 0.76 11.21
C GLN A 499 -8.01 0.66 10.73
N LEU A 500 -8.86 1.58 11.19
CA LEU A 500 -10.25 1.64 10.74
C LEU A 500 -10.70 3.06 10.44
N ARG A 501 -11.61 3.16 9.49
CA ARG A 501 -12.50 4.32 9.36
C ARG A 501 -13.57 4.26 10.44
N VAL A 502 -13.97 5.42 10.95
CA VAL A 502 -15.22 5.59 11.72
C VAL A 502 -16.43 5.13 10.89
N ASN A 503 -17.29 4.31 11.49
CA ASN A 503 -18.48 3.76 10.86
C ASN A 503 -19.65 3.65 11.85
N ARG A 504 -20.88 3.87 11.39
CA ARG A 504 -22.09 3.76 12.22
C ARG A 504 -22.32 2.34 12.75
N LYS A 505 -21.86 1.31 12.04
CA LYS A 505 -21.98 -0.10 12.44
C LYS A 505 -20.94 -0.53 13.48
N GLN A 506 -19.89 0.26 13.70
CA GLN A 506 -18.87 0.02 14.73
C GLN A 506 -19.36 0.60 16.05
N ASN A 507 -20.33 -0.08 16.67
CA ASN A 507 -20.88 0.28 17.97
C ASN A 507 -20.16 -0.48 19.10
N ARG A 508 -20.58 -0.27 20.34
CA ARG A 508 -20.11 -1.00 21.52
C ARG A 508 -19.94 -2.52 21.31
N ALA A 509 -20.95 -3.21 20.76
CA ALA A 509 -20.90 -4.65 20.57
C ALA A 509 -19.82 -5.09 19.57
N PHE A 510 -19.58 -4.31 18.52
CA PHE A 510 -18.47 -4.52 17.60
C PHE A 510 -17.13 -4.46 18.34
N PHE A 511 -16.90 -3.41 19.14
CA PHE A 511 -15.64 -3.27 19.87
C PHE A 511 -15.48 -4.32 21.00
N GLU A 512 -16.56 -4.74 21.65
CA GLU A 512 -16.54 -5.86 22.61
C GLU A 512 -16.05 -7.15 21.95
N LYS A 513 -16.54 -7.44 20.73
CA LYS A 513 -16.08 -8.60 19.95
C LYS A 513 -14.61 -8.49 19.57
N LEU A 514 -14.14 -7.32 19.13
CA LEU A 514 -12.72 -7.09 18.84
C LEU A 514 -11.87 -7.28 20.11
N ARG A 515 -12.32 -6.78 21.26
CA ARG A 515 -11.62 -6.96 22.53
C ARG A 515 -11.50 -8.43 22.91
N GLU A 516 -12.56 -9.22 22.70
CA GLU A 516 -12.60 -10.67 22.94
C GLU A 516 -11.62 -11.43 22.03
N ALA A 517 -11.49 -11.01 20.76
CA ALA A 517 -10.49 -11.52 19.83
C ALA A 517 -9.05 -11.02 20.12
N ASN A 518 -8.88 -10.23 21.19
CA ASN A 518 -7.63 -9.65 21.67
C ASN A 518 -7.02 -8.57 20.77
N PHE A 519 -7.88 -7.73 20.18
CA PHE A 519 -7.44 -6.40 19.73
C PHE A 519 -7.02 -5.56 20.94
N VAL A 520 -5.82 -5.00 20.86
CA VAL A 520 -5.22 -4.21 21.96
C VAL A 520 -5.08 -2.73 21.62
N ALA A 521 -4.96 -2.39 20.34
CA ALA A 521 -4.86 -1.02 19.87
C ALA A 521 -5.49 -0.87 18.48
N LEU A 522 -6.18 0.24 18.24
CA LEU A 522 -6.80 0.57 16.96
C LEU A 522 -6.52 2.03 16.59
N ARG A 523 -6.10 2.24 15.35
CA ARG A 523 -5.89 3.57 14.79
C ARG A 523 -7.08 3.99 13.95
N PHE A 524 -7.66 5.13 14.29
CA PHE A 524 -8.77 5.73 13.57
C PHE A 524 -8.26 6.75 12.57
N GLY A 525 -8.52 6.51 11.29
CA GLY A 525 -8.29 7.49 10.21
C GLY A 525 -9.36 8.58 10.24
N ILE A 526 -9.38 9.37 11.33
CA ILE A 526 -10.33 10.48 11.52
C ILE A 526 -10.06 11.58 10.50
N ASP A 527 -8.79 11.99 10.39
CA ASP A 527 -8.21 12.91 9.41
C ASP A 527 -8.77 14.35 9.45
N ALA A 528 -9.98 14.56 9.94
CA ALA A 528 -10.64 15.85 10.11
C ALA A 528 -11.54 15.85 11.36
N PHE A 529 -11.52 16.97 12.11
CA PHE A 529 -12.22 17.09 13.39
C PHE A 529 -13.31 18.18 13.41
N SER A 530 -13.60 18.82 12.27
CA SER A 530 -14.77 19.69 12.08
C SER A 530 -15.73 19.09 11.05
N GLU A 531 -17.03 19.40 11.16
CA GLU A 531 -18.05 18.94 10.22
C GLU A 531 -17.78 19.43 8.78
N ARG A 532 -17.24 20.64 8.63
CA ARG A 532 -16.91 21.21 7.32
C ARG A 532 -15.69 20.51 6.74
N THR A 533 -14.61 20.32 7.48
CA THR A 533 -13.42 19.61 6.99
C THR A 533 -13.71 18.15 6.66
N LEU A 534 -14.58 17.47 7.43
CA LEU A 534 -15.08 16.13 7.11
C LEU A 534 -15.80 16.08 5.75
N ARG A 535 -16.55 17.13 5.37
CA ARG A 535 -17.17 17.25 4.05
C ARG A 535 -16.15 17.54 2.96
N LEU A 536 -15.23 18.47 3.18
CA LEU A 536 -14.15 18.80 2.23
C LEU A 536 -13.30 17.58 1.87
N GLN A 537 -13.00 16.76 2.88
CA GLN A 537 -12.24 15.52 2.70
C GLN A 537 -13.10 14.32 2.28
N MET A 538 -14.41 14.51 2.09
CA MET A 538 -15.37 13.46 1.72
C MET A 538 -15.30 12.25 2.66
N LYS A 539 -15.30 12.49 3.97
CA LYS A 539 -15.11 11.43 4.97
C LYS A 539 -16.39 10.65 5.29
N GLY A 540 -17.57 11.19 5.01
CA GLY A 540 -18.82 10.42 5.09
C GLY A 540 -19.25 9.96 6.49
N TYR A 541 -18.72 10.59 7.55
CA TYR A 541 -19.17 10.44 8.93
C TYR A 541 -19.11 11.80 9.62
N THR A 542 -19.70 11.88 10.83
CA THR A 542 -19.85 13.11 11.61
C THR A 542 -18.97 13.11 12.85
N THR A 543 -18.82 14.28 13.48
CA THR A 543 -18.13 14.48 14.75
C THR A 543 -18.77 13.70 15.91
N ASP A 544 -20.09 13.55 15.92
CA ASP A 544 -20.79 12.70 16.87
C ASP A 544 -20.42 11.21 16.72
N MET A 545 -20.27 10.74 15.47
CA MET A 545 -19.83 9.37 15.22
C MET A 545 -18.39 9.15 15.68
N ILE A 546 -17.52 10.14 15.48
CA ILE A 546 -16.14 10.12 16.01
C ILE A 546 -16.18 9.93 17.54
N THR A 547 -16.90 10.79 18.26
CA THR A 547 -17.01 10.69 19.72
C THR A 547 -17.55 9.34 20.16
N GLN A 548 -18.62 8.85 19.52
CA GLN A 548 -19.22 7.57 19.89
C GLN A 548 -18.26 6.39 19.67
N ASN A 549 -17.61 6.32 18.51
CA ASN A 549 -16.69 5.23 18.18
C ASN A 549 -15.45 5.22 19.09
N LEU A 550 -14.84 6.39 19.32
CA LEU A 550 -13.69 6.50 20.24
C LEU A 550 -14.06 6.08 21.66
N LYS A 551 -15.20 6.58 22.16
CA LYS A 551 -15.71 6.22 23.47
C LYS A 551 -15.96 4.72 23.61
N ASP A 552 -16.72 4.13 22.68
CA ASP A 552 -17.07 2.71 22.73
C ASP A 552 -15.81 1.83 22.68
N CYS A 553 -14.85 2.15 21.82
CA CYS A 553 -13.58 1.46 21.68
C CYS A 553 -12.71 1.56 22.95
N TRP A 554 -12.58 2.78 23.50
CA TRP A 554 -11.79 3.00 24.72
C TRP A 554 -12.39 2.30 25.93
N GLU A 555 -13.71 2.40 26.11
CA GLU A 555 -14.40 1.86 27.29
C GLU A 555 -14.50 0.32 27.29
N VAL A 556 -14.17 -0.39 26.20
CA VAL A 556 -13.97 -1.85 26.20
C VAL A 556 -12.51 -2.24 26.51
N GLY A 557 -11.62 -1.26 26.63
CA GLY A 557 -10.20 -1.46 26.93
C GLY A 557 -9.31 -1.68 25.71
N ILE A 558 -9.69 -1.16 24.53
CA ILE A 558 -8.82 -1.09 23.36
C ILE A 558 -8.17 0.29 23.29
N PHE A 559 -6.85 0.35 23.16
CA PHE A 559 -6.14 1.61 23.05
C PHE A 559 -6.47 2.31 21.73
N THR A 560 -6.75 3.61 21.77
CA THR A 560 -7.16 4.38 20.58
C THR A 560 -6.04 5.29 20.12
N GLU A 561 -5.76 5.23 18.83
CA GLU A 561 -4.89 6.19 18.15
C GLU A 561 -5.70 6.97 17.12
N VAL A 562 -5.36 8.24 16.90
CA VAL A 562 -6.02 9.06 15.88
C VAL A 562 -5.00 9.80 15.02
N ASN A 563 -5.38 10.09 13.78
CA ASN A 563 -4.60 10.93 12.85
C ASN A 563 -5.38 12.20 12.49
N TRP A 564 -4.64 13.27 12.18
CA TRP A 564 -5.19 14.52 11.67
C TRP A 564 -4.44 14.97 10.41
N VAL A 565 -5.18 15.26 9.33
CA VAL A 565 -4.68 15.97 8.14
C VAL A 565 -5.15 17.42 8.21
N ILE A 566 -4.21 18.37 8.21
CA ILE A 566 -4.47 19.81 8.36
C ILE A 566 -4.10 20.58 7.10
N GLY A 567 -4.70 21.75 6.92
CA GLY A 567 -4.39 22.66 5.83
C GLY A 567 -4.92 22.22 4.47
N VAL A 568 -6.07 21.52 4.46
CA VAL A 568 -6.76 21.12 3.23
C VAL A 568 -7.45 22.31 2.57
N PRO A 569 -7.61 22.34 1.23
CA PRO A 569 -8.30 23.43 0.55
C PRO A 569 -9.72 23.63 1.12
N GLY A 570 -10.07 24.89 1.42
CA GLY A 570 -11.34 25.24 2.04
C GLY A 570 -11.39 25.22 3.57
N GLU A 571 -10.33 24.72 4.26
CA GLU A 571 -10.25 24.67 5.72
C GLU A 571 -9.97 26.05 6.33
N THR A 572 -10.83 26.50 7.23
CA THR A 572 -10.74 27.79 7.91
C THR A 572 -10.02 27.68 9.26
N ASP A 573 -9.60 28.81 9.85
CA ASP A 573 -9.07 28.78 11.21
C ASP A 573 -10.11 28.32 12.25
N GLN A 574 -11.38 28.65 12.03
CA GLN A 574 -12.48 28.15 12.86
C GLN A 574 -12.57 26.62 12.86
N ASP A 575 -12.32 25.97 11.71
CA ASP A 575 -12.28 24.51 11.60
C ASP A 575 -11.15 23.90 12.45
N VAL A 576 -10.01 24.59 12.52
CA VAL A 576 -8.86 24.18 13.35
C VAL A 576 -9.22 24.28 14.83
N GLU A 577 -9.84 25.38 15.26
CA GLU A 577 -10.26 25.56 16.65
C GLU A 577 -11.33 24.53 17.06
N GLU A 578 -12.33 24.29 16.20
CA GLU A 578 -13.33 23.23 16.41
C GLU A 578 -12.68 21.85 16.53
N GLY A 579 -11.62 21.61 15.74
CA GLY A 579 -10.86 20.37 15.81
C GLY A 579 -10.10 20.20 17.12
N ILE A 580 -9.43 21.25 17.61
CA ILE A 580 -8.76 21.27 18.92
C ILE A 580 -9.79 20.98 20.02
N ASP A 581 -10.93 21.68 20.00
CA ASP A 581 -12.01 21.50 20.98
C ASP A 581 -12.54 20.06 20.98
N LEU A 582 -12.74 19.47 19.80
CA LEU A 582 -13.22 18.08 19.70
C LEU A 582 -12.21 17.09 20.27
N ILE A 583 -10.91 17.25 20.00
CA ILE A 583 -9.86 16.41 20.59
C ILE A 583 -9.86 16.57 22.12
N LEU A 584 -9.86 17.80 22.64
CA LEU A 584 -9.83 18.06 24.08
C LEU A 584 -11.08 17.55 24.80
N LYS A 585 -12.26 17.62 24.16
CA LYS A 585 -13.51 17.02 24.64
C LYS A 585 -13.41 15.49 24.73
N ASN A 586 -12.75 14.86 23.77
CA ASN A 586 -12.58 13.41 23.70
C ASN A 586 -11.26 12.91 24.31
N ARG A 587 -10.48 13.77 24.99
CA ARG A 587 -9.11 13.44 25.43
C ARG A 587 -8.98 12.15 26.25
N LYS A 588 -10.00 11.84 27.06
CA LYS A 588 -10.03 10.60 27.87
C LYS A 588 -10.21 9.32 27.04
N TYR A 589 -10.61 9.46 25.78
CA TYR A 589 -10.88 8.37 24.84
C TYR A 589 -9.88 8.33 23.69
N ILE A 590 -8.85 9.18 23.72
CA ILE A 590 -7.77 9.22 22.73
C ILE A 590 -6.49 8.87 23.48
N GLY A 591 -6.00 7.64 23.27
CA GLY A 591 -4.76 7.19 23.89
C GLY A 591 -3.53 7.92 23.35
N ARG A 592 -3.50 8.16 22.04
CA ARG A 592 -2.42 8.89 21.37
C ARG A 592 -2.91 9.60 20.10
N LEU A 593 -2.42 10.82 19.88
CA LEU A 593 -2.45 11.45 18.57
C LEU A 593 -1.23 10.96 17.78
N ALA A 594 -1.45 10.00 16.89
CA ALA A 594 -0.37 9.29 16.22
C ALA A 594 0.34 10.19 15.21
N ASN A 595 -0.41 10.96 14.41
CA ASN A 595 0.13 11.88 13.42
C ASN A 595 -0.72 13.15 13.30
N ILE A 596 -0.04 14.29 13.10
CA ILE A 596 -0.65 15.54 12.62
C ILE A 596 0.14 15.93 11.37
N ASN A 597 -0.45 15.74 10.20
CA ASN A 597 0.23 15.92 8.94
C ASN A 597 -0.37 17.10 8.18
N PRO A 598 0.44 18.12 7.83
CA PRO A 598 0.08 19.03 6.75
C PRO A 598 -0.29 18.24 5.49
N LEU A 599 -1.32 18.69 4.77
CA LEU A 599 -1.72 18.06 3.51
C LEU A 599 -0.54 18.03 2.53
N ILE A 600 -0.23 16.83 2.04
CA ILE A 600 0.67 16.59 0.91
C ILE A 600 -0.20 16.25 -0.30
N LEU A 601 0.07 16.86 -1.46
CA LEU A 601 -0.64 16.50 -2.70
C LEU A 601 0.02 15.28 -3.30
N VAL A 602 -0.65 14.14 -3.22
CA VAL A 602 -0.18 12.87 -3.76
C VAL A 602 -0.71 12.68 -5.17
N ASN A 603 0.14 12.21 -6.07
CA ASN A 603 -0.25 11.85 -7.44
C ASN A 603 -1.37 10.80 -7.45
N GLY A 604 -2.38 10.98 -8.30
CA GLY A 604 -3.58 10.13 -8.34
C GLY A 604 -4.66 10.48 -7.28
N SER A 605 -4.41 11.45 -6.40
CA SER A 605 -5.47 12.03 -5.55
C SER A 605 -6.37 12.98 -6.35
N VAL A 606 -7.58 13.27 -5.86
CA VAL A 606 -8.48 14.23 -6.53
C VAL A 606 -7.87 15.64 -6.55
N TYR A 607 -7.19 16.03 -5.48
CA TYR A 607 -6.51 17.32 -5.43
C TYR A 607 -5.35 17.44 -6.42
N TRP A 608 -4.75 16.33 -6.83
CA TRP A 608 -3.71 16.32 -7.87
C TRP A 608 -4.30 16.24 -9.28
N ILE A 609 -5.34 15.43 -9.48
CA ILE A 609 -5.95 15.23 -10.81
C ILE A 609 -6.63 16.51 -11.30
N ASP A 610 -7.31 17.23 -10.42
CA ASP A 610 -8.02 18.46 -10.76
C ASP A 610 -7.84 19.52 -9.65
N PRO A 611 -6.64 20.14 -9.58
CA PRO A 611 -6.34 21.11 -8.53
C PRO A 611 -7.22 22.37 -8.64
N ALA A 612 -7.47 22.83 -9.86
CA ALA A 612 -8.17 24.09 -10.11
C ALA A 612 -9.62 24.07 -9.58
N SER A 613 -10.36 22.97 -9.76
CA SER A 613 -11.73 22.86 -9.24
C SER A 613 -11.82 22.83 -7.71
N HIS A 614 -10.67 22.63 -7.04
CA HIS A 614 -10.54 22.61 -5.58
C HIS A 614 -9.84 23.87 -5.04
N ASN A 615 -9.79 24.95 -5.83
CA ASN A 615 -9.12 26.20 -5.49
C ASN A 615 -7.62 26.04 -5.18
N ILE A 616 -6.96 25.02 -5.74
CA ILE A 616 -5.51 24.82 -5.62
C ILE A 616 -4.82 25.50 -6.80
N VAL A 617 -3.79 26.29 -6.49
CA VAL A 617 -2.92 26.94 -7.45
C VAL A 617 -1.51 26.39 -7.29
N LEU A 618 -0.97 25.85 -8.38
CA LEU A 618 0.41 25.37 -8.47
C LEU A 618 1.33 26.54 -8.87
N LYS A 619 2.58 26.54 -8.39
CA LYS A 619 3.56 27.59 -8.75
C LYS A 619 4.02 27.54 -10.21
N GLU A 620 3.97 26.37 -10.82
CA GLU A 620 4.30 26.12 -12.23
C GLU A 620 3.19 25.27 -12.85
N SER A 621 3.29 24.95 -14.15
CA SER A 621 2.33 24.05 -14.79
C SER A 621 2.34 22.68 -14.13
N GLN A 622 1.22 21.97 -14.23
CA GLN A 622 1.07 20.64 -13.66
C GLN A 622 2.09 19.66 -14.26
N GLU A 623 2.41 19.81 -15.54
CA GLU A 623 3.42 19.01 -16.26
C GLU A 623 4.85 19.26 -15.71
N ALA A 624 5.22 20.53 -15.49
CA ALA A 624 6.52 20.86 -14.92
C ALA A 624 6.65 20.35 -13.46
N MET A 625 5.57 20.45 -12.70
CA MET A 625 5.51 19.89 -11.34
C MET A 625 5.60 18.37 -11.35
N TYR A 626 4.99 17.73 -12.34
CA TYR A 626 5.08 16.30 -12.56
C TYR A 626 6.52 15.83 -12.77
N GLU A 627 7.26 16.55 -13.63
CA GLU A 627 8.65 16.24 -13.97
C GLU A 627 9.57 16.34 -12.76
N LYS A 628 9.35 17.36 -11.92
CA LYS A 628 10.15 17.59 -10.70
C LYS A 628 9.74 16.68 -9.54
N TYR A 629 8.45 16.38 -9.41
CA TYR A 629 7.85 15.73 -8.24
C TYR A 629 6.87 14.63 -8.64
N PRO A 630 7.34 13.52 -9.23
CA PRO A 630 6.48 12.53 -9.84
C PRO A 630 5.53 11.81 -8.87
N ARG A 631 5.77 11.87 -7.55
CA ARG A 631 4.97 11.14 -6.53
C ARG A 631 4.10 12.04 -5.68
N ALA A 632 4.67 13.09 -5.14
CA ALA A 632 4.01 13.95 -4.18
C ALA A 632 4.61 15.35 -4.25
N LEU A 633 3.74 16.36 -4.21
CA LEU A 633 4.14 17.75 -4.30
C LEU A 633 4.53 18.30 -2.93
N PRO A 634 5.72 18.92 -2.79
CA PRO A 634 6.07 19.63 -1.57
C PRO A 634 5.09 20.77 -1.26
N ALA A 635 4.85 21.01 0.02
CA ALA A 635 3.80 21.94 0.47
C ALA A 635 4.02 23.40 0.04
N ASP A 636 5.27 23.77 -0.26
CA ASP A 636 5.67 25.12 -0.69
C ASP A 636 5.50 25.35 -2.19
N GLN A 637 5.18 24.31 -2.97
CA GLN A 637 5.01 24.40 -4.42
C GLN A 637 3.56 24.71 -4.85
N TRP A 638 2.66 24.87 -3.89
CA TRP A 638 1.25 25.16 -4.14
C TRP A 638 0.58 25.88 -2.97
N HIS A 639 -0.55 26.51 -3.24
CA HIS A 639 -1.42 27.12 -2.23
C HIS A 639 -2.90 26.94 -2.60
N SER A 640 -3.81 27.06 -1.65
CA SER A 640 -5.23 27.26 -1.95
C SER A 640 -5.60 28.73 -1.94
N THR A 641 -6.69 29.14 -2.60
CA THR A 641 -7.11 30.55 -2.71
C THR A 641 -8.33 30.94 -1.88
N ASP A 642 -9.20 29.99 -1.50
CA ASP A 642 -10.40 30.26 -0.68
C ASP A 642 -10.62 29.18 0.40
N PRO A 643 -10.17 29.42 1.66
CA PRO A 643 -9.30 30.53 2.06
C PRO A 643 -7.86 30.34 1.52
N TYR A 644 -7.06 31.41 1.61
CA TYR A 644 -5.64 31.33 1.26
C TYR A 644 -4.88 30.44 2.26
N ILE A 645 -4.29 29.34 1.77
CA ILE A 645 -3.50 28.40 2.60
C ILE A 645 -2.26 27.97 1.81
N ASP A 646 -1.09 28.42 2.25
CA ASP A 646 0.22 27.99 1.74
C ASP A 646 0.99 27.17 2.80
N ALA A 647 2.23 26.79 2.49
CA ALA A 647 3.09 26.05 3.43
C ALA A 647 3.26 26.74 4.79
N GLN A 648 3.35 28.08 4.82
CA GLN A 648 3.57 28.82 6.06
C GLN A 648 2.30 28.80 6.92
N VAL A 649 1.12 28.98 6.33
CA VAL A 649 -0.16 28.85 7.04
C VAL A 649 -0.33 27.44 7.61
N ARG A 650 0.04 26.39 6.84
CA ARG A 650 -0.02 25.00 7.33
C ARG A 650 0.89 24.78 8.55
N LYS A 651 2.10 25.34 8.51
CA LYS A 651 3.06 25.29 9.62
C LYS A 651 2.53 26.01 10.85
N GLU A 652 2.01 27.22 10.70
CA GLU A 652 1.44 28.00 11.82
C GLU A 652 0.26 27.28 12.46
N ARG A 653 -0.62 26.65 11.65
CA ARG A 653 -1.72 25.82 12.16
C ARG A 653 -1.21 24.60 12.92
N PHE A 654 -0.20 23.91 12.38
CA PHE A 654 0.44 22.78 13.07
C PHE A 654 0.97 23.18 14.44
N GLU A 655 1.76 24.24 14.51
CA GLU A 655 2.34 24.76 15.76
C GLU A 655 1.24 25.16 16.75
N ARG A 656 0.18 25.84 16.27
CA ARG A 656 -0.97 26.24 17.09
C ARG A 656 -1.68 25.03 17.70
N ILE A 657 -1.95 23.99 16.91
CA ILE A 657 -2.58 22.75 17.39
C ILE A 657 -1.70 22.07 18.44
N VAL A 658 -0.41 21.87 18.15
CA VAL A 658 0.51 21.18 19.06
C VAL A 658 0.62 21.93 20.40
N LEU A 659 0.77 23.25 20.37
CA LEU A 659 0.82 24.07 21.57
C LEU A 659 -0.48 24.02 22.36
N ALA A 660 -1.63 24.17 21.71
CA ALA A 660 -2.94 24.14 22.38
C ALA A 660 -3.20 22.80 23.08
N LEU A 661 -2.87 21.68 22.41
CA LEU A 661 -2.98 20.35 23.00
C LEU A 661 -2.01 20.16 24.17
N TYR A 662 -0.75 20.56 24.00
CA TYR A 662 0.27 20.46 25.05
C TYR A 662 -0.09 21.28 26.30
N ASP A 663 -0.47 22.54 26.12
CA ASP A 663 -0.83 23.45 27.21
C ASP A 663 -2.09 22.97 27.96
N ALA A 664 -2.97 22.22 27.30
CA ALA A 664 -4.11 21.55 27.91
C ALA A 664 -3.75 20.22 28.61
N GLY A 665 -2.47 19.84 28.65
CA GLY A 665 -1.98 18.61 29.27
C GLY A 665 -2.27 17.34 28.45
N PHE A 666 -2.53 17.47 27.15
CA PHE A 666 -2.75 16.33 26.27
C PHE A 666 -1.42 15.67 25.88
N ASN A 667 -1.38 14.33 25.87
CA ASN A 667 -0.20 13.60 25.43
C ASN A 667 -0.10 13.62 23.89
N VAL A 668 0.64 14.61 23.38
CA VAL A 668 0.95 14.79 21.95
C VAL A 668 2.06 13.85 21.44
N GLY A 669 2.62 13.00 22.31
CA GLY A 669 3.67 12.04 21.95
C GLY A 669 5.09 12.60 22.03
N ALA A 670 6.09 11.70 22.01
CA ALA A 670 7.49 12.06 22.22
C ALA A 670 8.06 13.00 21.14
N TRP A 671 7.58 12.89 19.90
CA TRP A 671 8.01 13.73 18.77
C TRP A 671 7.70 15.21 18.99
N ALA A 672 6.60 15.52 19.70
CA ALA A 672 6.12 16.88 19.87
C ALA A 672 7.00 17.69 20.83
N HIS A 673 7.75 17.06 21.73
CA HIS A 673 8.62 17.77 22.67
C HIS A 673 9.65 18.64 21.97
N ARG A 674 10.29 18.13 20.90
CA ARG A 674 11.26 18.91 20.09
C ARG A 674 10.59 20.12 19.42
N VAL A 675 9.43 19.89 18.80
CA VAL A 675 8.63 20.96 18.17
C VAL A 675 8.24 22.03 19.19
N ILE A 676 7.81 21.62 20.39
CA ILE A 676 7.40 22.53 21.46
C ILE A 676 8.59 23.36 21.95
N GLU A 677 9.76 22.74 22.14
CA GLU A 677 10.99 23.43 22.53
C GLU A 677 11.41 24.46 21.47
N ASP A 678 11.44 24.08 20.19
CA ASP A 678 11.80 24.96 19.08
C ASP A 678 10.85 26.16 18.95
N VAL A 679 9.54 25.90 19.02
CA VAL A 679 8.51 26.95 18.91
C VAL A 679 8.57 27.89 20.11
N LYS A 680 8.74 27.36 21.34
CA LYS A 680 8.88 28.19 22.55
C LYS A 680 10.16 29.02 22.52
N PHE A 681 11.29 28.43 22.12
CA PHE A 681 12.57 29.12 21.97
C PHE A 681 12.47 30.28 20.96
N ASN A 682 11.87 30.04 19.79
CA ASN A 682 11.68 31.08 18.78
C ASN A 682 10.73 32.19 19.25
N ARG A 683 9.66 31.83 19.97
CA ARG A 683 8.72 32.80 20.56
C ARG A 683 9.38 33.66 21.64
N ASP A 684 10.22 33.07 22.47
CA ASP A 684 10.96 33.77 23.53
C ASP A 684 12.03 34.69 22.91
N LYS A 685 12.68 34.29 21.81
CA LYS A 685 13.60 35.14 21.04
C LYS A 685 12.89 36.35 20.43
N ALA A 686 11.70 36.15 19.85
CA ALA A 686 10.88 37.24 19.32
C ALA A 686 10.37 38.19 20.41
N ARG A 687 10.14 37.68 21.63
CA ARG A 687 9.58 38.43 22.77
C ARG A 687 10.65 39.15 23.61
N THR A 688 11.88 38.66 23.62
CA THR A 688 13.02 39.25 24.37
C THR A 688 13.77 40.34 23.59
N GLY A 689 13.43 40.57 22.32
CA GLY A 689 13.91 41.72 21.57
C GLY A 689 15.43 41.77 21.39
N SER A 690 16.09 40.62 21.24
CA SER A 690 17.50 40.60 20.82
C SER A 690 17.59 40.96 19.33
N ALA A 691 17.53 42.26 19.06
CA ALA A 691 17.88 42.85 17.80
C ALA A 691 19.41 42.79 17.63
N ASN A 692 19.89 41.76 16.94
CA ASN A 692 20.98 41.95 15.99
C ASN A 692 20.42 41.50 14.65
N GLY A 693 20.08 42.48 13.82
CA GLY A 693 19.66 42.25 12.46
C GLY A 693 20.84 41.75 11.64
N ASP A 694 20.64 40.62 10.97
CA ASP A 694 21.01 40.47 9.58
C ASP A 694 19.93 39.60 8.93
N ALA A 695 19.29 40.15 7.91
CA ALA A 695 18.34 39.44 7.09
C ALA A 695 19.10 38.40 6.27
N ILE A 696 18.84 37.11 6.50
CA ILE A 696 19.27 36.07 5.56
C ILE A 696 18.15 35.91 4.55
N SER A 697 18.23 36.73 3.48
CA SER A 697 17.58 36.44 2.21
C SER A 697 18.31 35.29 1.52
N ALA A 698 17.56 34.49 0.78
CA ALA A 698 18.05 33.48 -0.14
C ALA A 698 19.14 34.00 -1.08
N GLY A 699 20.15 33.18 -1.36
CA GLY A 699 21.08 33.37 -2.47
C GLY A 699 22.56 33.22 -2.12
N GLU A 700 23.20 32.22 -2.72
CA GLU A 700 24.60 32.17 -3.18
C GLU A 700 25.72 32.60 -2.21
N PHE A 701 26.56 31.65 -1.79
CA PHE A 701 27.90 31.96 -1.26
C PHE A 701 28.99 31.38 -2.17
N GLU A 702 29.58 32.27 -2.97
CA GLU A 702 30.88 32.12 -3.60
C GLU A 702 32.01 32.14 -2.56
N VAL A 703 33.07 31.40 -2.87
CA VAL A 703 34.31 31.26 -2.09
C VAL A 703 35.21 32.48 -2.29
N ALA A 704 35.68 33.12 -1.22
CA ALA A 704 36.97 33.84 -1.23
C ALA A 704 37.53 34.15 0.18
N GLY A 705 38.56 33.38 0.57
CA GLY A 705 39.84 33.82 1.17
C GLY A 705 39.92 34.84 2.31
N GLY A 706 40.56 34.40 3.41
CA GLY A 706 41.70 35.14 3.98
C GLY A 706 41.61 35.67 5.42
N LYS A 707 42.40 35.04 6.31
CA LYS A 707 43.23 35.60 7.39
C LYS A 707 42.61 36.65 8.34
N ASP A 708 42.43 36.32 9.62
CA ASP A 708 43.46 36.47 10.67
C ASP A 708 42.86 36.20 12.07
N ALA A 709 43.74 35.82 12.99
CA ALA A 709 43.49 35.23 14.30
C ALA A 709 43.01 36.19 15.41
N GLY A 710 42.38 35.64 16.45
CA GLY A 710 42.43 36.24 17.80
C GLY A 710 41.31 35.88 18.79
N ASN A 711 41.67 35.07 19.80
CA ASN A 711 41.08 34.91 21.15
C ASN A 711 39.84 34.02 21.41
N ILE A 712 40.12 32.93 22.13
CA ILE A 712 39.22 32.01 22.85
C ILE A 712 39.31 32.32 24.36
N PRO A 713 38.21 32.43 25.14
CA PRO A 713 38.26 32.35 26.60
C PRO A 713 38.12 30.90 27.13
N SER A 714 38.77 30.65 28.27
CA SER A 714 39.06 29.34 28.87
C SER A 714 37.93 28.69 29.70
N PRO A 715 37.99 27.37 29.98
CA PRO A 715 36.88 26.57 30.53
C PRO A 715 36.84 26.51 32.07
N THR A 716 36.52 27.62 32.74
CA THR A 716 36.38 27.64 34.23
C THR A 716 35.09 28.26 34.76
N GLU A 717 34.12 28.57 33.90
CA GLU A 717 32.79 29.06 34.33
C GLU A 717 31.66 28.02 34.17
N ALA A 718 31.88 26.95 33.40
CA ALA A 718 30.90 25.87 33.20
C ALA A 718 30.80 24.90 34.39
N GLU A 719 31.86 24.76 35.21
CA GLU A 719 31.86 23.83 36.35
C GLU A 719 31.09 24.33 37.58
N ARG A 720 30.83 25.63 37.69
CA ARG A 720 30.05 26.19 38.83
C ARG A 720 28.53 26.06 38.69
N ALA A 721 28.02 25.79 37.49
CA ALA A 721 26.57 25.66 37.26
C ALA A 721 26.01 24.26 37.61
N LEU A 722 26.87 23.23 37.71
CA LEU A 722 26.48 21.83 37.93
C LEU A 722 26.33 21.44 39.40
N GLU A 723 26.85 22.25 40.35
CA GLU A 723 26.86 21.89 41.77
C GLU A 723 25.53 22.20 42.50
N VAL A 724 24.68 23.08 41.94
CA VAL A 724 23.42 23.54 42.58
C VAL A 724 22.21 22.62 42.30
N ALA A 725 22.30 21.71 41.32
CA ALA A 725 21.18 20.84 40.94
C ALA A 725 21.07 19.53 41.75
N SER A 726 21.97 19.27 42.70
CA SER A 726 22.10 17.97 43.39
C SER A 726 21.30 17.80 44.70
N GLN A 727 20.39 18.73 45.04
CA GLN A 727 19.67 18.67 46.33
C GLN A 727 18.13 18.76 46.20
N ARG A 728 17.46 17.73 45.66
CA ARG A 728 16.05 17.42 46.00
C ARG A 728 15.80 15.90 45.98
N SER A 729 15.35 15.38 47.13
CA SER A 729 15.06 13.97 47.45
C SER A 729 13.74 13.46 46.83
N PRO A 730 13.54 12.14 46.60
CA PRO A 730 12.30 11.58 46.10
C PRO A 730 11.31 11.26 47.24
N LEU A 731 10.04 11.66 47.07
CA LEU A 731 8.94 11.20 47.93
C LEU A 731 8.20 10.06 47.24
N ALA A 732 8.28 8.89 47.89
CA ALA A 732 7.42 7.74 47.67
C ALA A 732 6.05 7.99 48.30
N GLU A 733 4.99 7.54 47.63
CA GLU A 733 3.74 7.15 48.31
C GLU A 733 3.04 6.06 47.48
N GLU A 734 3.05 4.85 48.03
CA GLU A 734 2.24 3.71 47.63
C GLU A 734 0.77 3.98 47.99
N THR A 735 -0.17 3.64 47.11
CA THR A 735 -1.60 3.55 47.48
C THR A 735 -2.13 2.15 47.16
N PRO A 736 -2.79 1.47 48.12
CA PRO A 736 -3.06 0.04 48.05
C PRO A 736 -4.23 -0.33 47.13
N VAL A 737 -4.04 -1.41 46.37
CA VAL A 737 -5.10 -2.08 45.59
C VAL A 737 -6.11 -2.72 46.54
N ARG A 738 -7.37 -2.29 46.48
CA ARG A 738 -8.49 -2.97 47.15
C ARG A 738 -8.99 -4.15 46.29
N PRO A 739 -9.27 -5.33 46.88
CA PRO A 739 -9.86 -6.45 46.17
C PRO A 739 -11.36 -6.18 45.92
N VAL A 740 -11.78 -6.21 44.66
CA VAL A 740 -13.20 -6.17 44.32
C VAL A 740 -13.80 -7.56 44.46
N LYS A 741 -14.76 -7.65 45.38
CA LYS A 741 -15.57 -8.82 45.72
C LYS A 741 -16.34 -9.37 44.51
N ALA A 742 -16.29 -10.68 44.34
CA ALA A 742 -17.27 -11.44 43.60
C ALA A 742 -18.66 -11.27 44.25
N LEU A 743 -19.68 -11.02 43.42
CA LEU A 743 -21.11 -11.04 43.77
C LEU A 743 -21.91 -11.66 42.60
N PRO A 744 -23.11 -12.23 42.87
CA PRO A 744 -23.34 -13.67 42.75
C PRO A 744 -24.16 -14.09 41.53
N MET A 745 -23.99 -15.36 41.15
CA MET A 745 -24.90 -16.15 40.32
C MET A 745 -26.32 -16.18 40.90
N TYR A 746 -27.33 -16.12 40.03
CA TYR A 746 -28.70 -16.63 40.23
C TYR A 746 -29.41 -16.76 38.86
N PRO A 747 -30.43 -17.63 38.69
CA PRO A 747 -30.31 -19.07 38.52
C PRO A 747 -30.95 -19.58 37.22
N ALA A 748 -30.74 -20.86 36.91
CA ALA A 748 -31.45 -21.62 35.89
C ALA A 748 -32.96 -21.70 36.19
N GLN A 749 -33.77 -21.66 35.12
CA GLN A 749 -35.11 -22.26 35.12
C GLN A 749 -35.22 -23.20 33.92
N ASP A 750 -35.20 -24.49 34.25
CA ASP A 750 -35.74 -25.58 33.45
C ASP A 750 -37.27 -25.48 33.42
N THR A 751 -37.87 -25.77 32.27
CA THR A 751 -39.08 -26.60 32.19
C THR A 751 -39.01 -27.50 30.95
N GLN A 752 -38.83 -28.79 31.24
CA GLN A 752 -39.17 -30.02 30.51
C GLN A 752 -40.60 -29.94 29.90
N THR A 753 -41.05 -30.69 28.88
CA THR A 753 -40.73 -32.08 28.44
C THR A 753 -41.47 -32.41 27.11
N SER A 754 -41.09 -33.57 26.53
CA SER A 754 -41.85 -34.51 25.67
C SER A 754 -42.13 -34.11 24.22
N ASP A 755 -41.98 -34.96 23.20
CA ASP A 755 -41.64 -36.37 23.13
C ASP A 755 -41.20 -36.69 21.69
N ALA A 756 -40.39 -37.74 21.57
CA ALA A 756 -39.96 -38.36 20.33
C ALA A 756 -41.01 -39.39 19.86
N ASP A 757 -41.29 -39.46 18.55
CA ASP A 757 -41.41 -40.73 17.82
C ASP A 757 -41.40 -40.55 16.29
N LYS A 758 -40.68 -41.46 15.62
CA LYS A 758 -40.36 -41.61 14.17
C LYS A 758 -41.59 -42.00 13.30
N PRO A 759 -41.52 -42.33 11.97
CA PRO A 759 -40.45 -42.23 10.94
C PRO A 759 -40.89 -41.62 9.57
N LEU A 760 -39.92 -41.50 8.65
CA LEU A 760 -40.02 -41.22 7.20
C LEU A 760 -40.83 -42.25 6.38
N ALA A 761 -41.59 -41.79 5.38
CA ALA A 761 -41.74 -42.39 4.03
C ALA A 761 -42.56 -41.48 3.06
N GLU A 762 -42.03 -41.25 1.85
CA GLU A 762 -42.63 -40.61 0.66
C GLU A 762 -43.63 -41.56 -0.09
N PRO A 763 -44.21 -41.24 -1.28
CA PRO A 763 -44.89 -40.04 -1.84
C PRO A 763 -46.33 -40.42 -2.37
N PRO A 764 -47.03 -39.61 -3.19
CA PRO A 764 -46.86 -39.81 -4.64
C PRO A 764 -46.85 -38.53 -5.51
N LEU A 765 -46.15 -38.70 -6.62
CA LEU A 765 -46.02 -37.87 -7.81
C LEU A 765 -47.32 -37.85 -8.67
N PHE A 766 -47.66 -36.63 -9.11
CA PHE A 766 -48.32 -36.16 -10.34
C PHE A 766 -49.72 -36.63 -10.82
N GLY A 767 -50.54 -35.62 -11.11
CA GLY A 767 -51.47 -35.52 -12.25
C GLY A 767 -51.91 -34.05 -12.33
N ILE A 768 -51.71 -33.30 -13.43
CA ILE A 768 -52.43 -33.37 -14.71
C ILE A 768 -51.48 -33.10 -15.90
N ALA A 769 -51.84 -33.66 -17.06
CA ALA A 769 -51.07 -33.89 -18.28
C ALA A 769 -51.16 -32.81 -19.40
N GLY A 770 -50.20 -32.89 -20.34
CA GLY A 770 -50.24 -32.44 -21.76
C GLY A 770 -49.51 -31.11 -21.99
N GLU A 771 -48.49 -30.96 -22.84
CA GLU A 771 -48.11 -31.67 -24.07
C GLU A 771 -46.74 -32.38 -23.96
N SER A 772 -46.05 -32.71 -25.07
CA SER A 772 -44.64 -33.13 -25.11
C SER A 772 -43.82 -32.03 -25.81
N PRO A 773 -42.54 -31.79 -25.45
CA PRO A 773 -41.75 -30.71 -26.04
C PRO A 773 -41.60 -30.91 -27.56
N ARG A 774 -42.09 -29.96 -28.36
CA ARG A 774 -41.97 -30.01 -29.82
C ARG A 774 -40.81 -29.14 -30.29
N MET A 775 -39.94 -29.65 -31.15
CA MET A 775 -38.90 -28.81 -31.74
C MET A 775 -39.48 -27.85 -32.78
N VAL A 776 -39.26 -26.56 -32.56
CA VAL A 776 -39.77 -25.45 -33.38
C VAL A 776 -38.76 -25.07 -34.46
N ARG A 777 -37.48 -25.01 -34.12
CA ARG A 777 -36.45 -24.59 -35.07
C ARG A 777 -35.10 -25.17 -34.70
N LYS A 778 -34.41 -25.82 -35.64
CA LYS A 778 -33.02 -26.25 -35.44
C LYS A 778 -32.08 -25.25 -36.13
N MET A 779 -31.04 -24.84 -35.43
CA MET A 779 -30.00 -23.91 -35.86
C MET A 779 -28.64 -24.54 -35.60
N ASP A 780 -27.59 -24.02 -36.24
CA ASP A 780 -26.26 -24.66 -36.24
C ASP A 780 -25.63 -24.74 -34.85
N THR A 781 -25.98 -23.80 -33.96
CA THR A 781 -25.47 -23.78 -32.57
C THR A 781 -26.52 -24.16 -31.55
N HIS A 782 -27.82 -24.15 -31.87
CA HIS A 782 -28.93 -24.36 -30.93
C HIS A 782 -30.20 -24.91 -31.60
N ALA A 783 -31.03 -25.66 -30.87
CA ALA A 783 -32.40 -26.02 -31.24
C ALA A 783 -33.40 -25.30 -30.32
N ILE A 784 -34.47 -24.77 -30.90
CA ILE A 784 -35.58 -24.15 -30.19
C ILE A 784 -36.69 -25.17 -30.06
N LEU A 785 -37.10 -25.49 -28.84
CA LEU A 785 -38.26 -26.30 -28.50
C LEU A 785 -39.42 -25.43 -28.05
N PHE A 786 -40.65 -25.89 -28.22
CA PHE A 786 -41.87 -25.31 -27.67
C PHE A 786 -42.53 -26.33 -26.78
N TYR A 787 -42.76 -25.95 -25.53
CA TYR A 787 -43.38 -26.80 -24.54
C TYR A 787 -44.19 -25.96 -23.56
N ASN A 788 -45.44 -26.36 -23.31
CA ASN A 788 -46.35 -25.67 -22.39
C ASN A 788 -46.42 -24.15 -22.58
N GLY A 789 -46.46 -23.69 -23.83
CA GLY A 789 -46.61 -22.26 -24.16
C GLY A 789 -45.31 -21.45 -24.22
N TRP A 790 -44.14 -22.07 -23.96
CA TRP A 790 -42.85 -21.39 -23.90
C TRP A 790 -41.86 -21.93 -24.93
N TYR A 791 -40.97 -21.06 -25.42
CA TYR A 791 -39.89 -21.42 -26.33
C TYR A 791 -38.56 -21.57 -25.57
N TYR A 792 -37.85 -22.68 -25.79
CA TYR A 792 -36.61 -23.05 -25.10
C TYR A 792 -35.47 -23.20 -26.10
N GLY A 793 -34.36 -22.47 -25.95
CA GLY A 793 -33.16 -22.63 -26.79
C GLY A 793 -32.15 -23.59 -26.14
N ILE A 794 -31.80 -24.68 -26.82
CA ILE A 794 -30.88 -25.73 -26.34
C ILE A 794 -29.66 -25.79 -27.26
N PRO A 795 -28.41 -25.76 -26.75
CA PRO A 795 -27.22 -25.87 -27.58
C PRO A 795 -27.20 -27.16 -28.44
N ALA A 796 -26.82 -27.06 -29.71
CA ALA A 796 -26.78 -28.16 -30.66
C ALA A 796 -25.84 -29.30 -30.22
N ALA A 797 -24.82 -28.99 -29.40
CA ALA A 797 -23.94 -29.97 -28.79
C ALA A 797 -24.63 -30.93 -27.80
N LEU A 798 -25.82 -30.56 -27.30
CA LEU A 798 -26.65 -31.37 -26.39
C LEU A 798 -27.87 -31.99 -27.11
N SER A 799 -27.97 -31.83 -28.44
CA SER A 799 -29.15 -32.23 -29.23
C SER A 799 -29.25 -33.73 -29.56
N SER A 800 -28.28 -34.53 -29.14
CA SER A 800 -28.28 -35.99 -29.32
C SER A 800 -28.84 -36.77 -28.13
N VAL A 801 -29.18 -36.09 -27.03
CA VAL A 801 -29.85 -36.69 -25.87
C VAL A 801 -31.35 -36.64 -26.11
N ASP A 802 -32.02 -37.78 -26.08
CA ASP A 802 -33.47 -37.83 -26.22
C ASP A 802 -34.14 -37.40 -24.91
N VAL A 803 -34.28 -36.10 -24.75
CA VAL A 803 -34.93 -35.44 -23.62
C VAL A 803 -36.42 -35.75 -23.50
N THR A 804 -36.98 -36.56 -24.40
CA THR A 804 -38.35 -37.07 -24.31
C THR A 804 -38.45 -38.44 -23.60
N SER A 805 -37.32 -39.09 -23.30
CA SER A 805 -37.25 -40.37 -22.59
C SER A 805 -37.24 -40.19 -21.05
N PRO A 806 -38.24 -40.71 -20.32
CA PRO A 806 -38.28 -40.66 -18.87
C PRO A 806 -37.11 -41.41 -18.21
N GLU A 807 -36.63 -42.51 -18.80
CA GLU A 807 -35.54 -43.33 -18.26
C GLU A 807 -34.17 -42.65 -18.31
N GLU A 808 -33.87 -41.86 -19.34
CA GLU A 808 -32.61 -41.12 -19.42
C GLU A 808 -32.62 -39.88 -18.51
N SER A 809 -33.79 -39.23 -18.37
CA SER A 809 -33.97 -38.12 -17.43
C SER A 809 -33.77 -38.55 -15.97
N GLY A 810 -34.15 -39.79 -15.63
CA GLY A 810 -34.04 -40.35 -14.28
C GLY A 810 -32.61 -40.63 -13.84
N ARG A 811 -31.68 -40.90 -14.78
CA ARG A 811 -30.26 -41.09 -14.46
C ARG A 811 -29.55 -39.79 -14.06
N TRP A 812 -30.11 -38.63 -14.41
CA TRP A 812 -29.53 -37.31 -14.14
C TRP A 812 -29.85 -36.79 -12.72
N ALA A 813 -30.97 -37.21 -12.13
CA ALA A 813 -31.45 -36.66 -10.87
C ALA A 813 -30.81 -37.28 -9.60
N ASN A 814 -30.24 -38.50 -9.69
CA ASN A 814 -29.88 -39.29 -8.51
C ASN A 814 -28.41 -39.76 -8.50
N SER A 815 -27.44 -38.91 -8.13
CA SER A 815 -26.30 -39.34 -7.31
C SER A 815 -25.35 -38.19 -6.93
N ARG A 816 -25.18 -38.00 -5.62
CA ARG A 816 -24.02 -37.36 -5.00
C ARG A 816 -22.82 -38.31 -5.11
N GLY A 817 -21.74 -37.86 -5.75
CA GLY A 817 -20.40 -38.46 -5.68
C GLY A 817 -20.07 -39.48 -6.78
N HIS A 818 -19.22 -39.08 -7.72
CA HIS A 818 -17.92 -39.72 -8.01
C HIS A 818 -17.18 -38.94 -9.11
N TYR A 819 -15.87 -39.17 -9.17
CA TYR A 819 -14.82 -38.18 -9.37
C TYR A 819 -14.37 -38.00 -10.84
N ASP A 820 -15.11 -38.54 -11.82
CA ASP A 820 -14.59 -38.71 -13.19
C ASP A 820 -15.24 -37.89 -14.31
N ASP A 821 -16.17 -36.98 -14.02
CA ASP A 821 -16.74 -36.10 -15.07
C ASP A 821 -16.70 -34.59 -14.77
N GLN A 822 -15.96 -34.17 -13.74
CA GLN A 822 -15.71 -32.74 -13.48
C GLN A 822 -14.89 -32.06 -14.58
N LYS A 823 -14.11 -32.81 -15.37
CA LYS A 823 -13.32 -32.24 -16.47
C LYS A 823 -14.18 -31.83 -17.66
N LYS A 824 -15.28 -32.53 -17.95
CA LYS A 824 -16.21 -32.15 -19.01
C LYS A 824 -17.21 -31.08 -18.57
N GLN A 825 -17.64 -31.10 -17.30
CA GLN A 825 -18.59 -30.11 -16.77
C GLN A 825 -17.96 -28.73 -16.47
N ARG A 826 -16.66 -28.65 -16.14
CA ARG A 826 -15.95 -27.36 -16.02
C ARG A 826 -15.67 -26.69 -17.37
N ALA A 827 -15.69 -27.43 -18.47
CA ALA A 827 -15.50 -26.88 -19.80
C ALA A 827 -16.74 -26.17 -20.37
N SER A 828 -17.94 -26.40 -19.79
CA SER A 828 -19.21 -25.84 -20.32
C SER A 828 -19.95 -24.86 -19.40
N GLY A 829 -19.45 -24.58 -18.19
CA GLY A 829 -19.88 -23.41 -17.41
C GLY A 829 -21.34 -23.35 -16.91
N SER A 830 -22.01 -24.48 -16.64
CA SER A 830 -23.44 -24.47 -16.26
C SER A 830 -23.75 -25.25 -14.97
N TYR A 831 -24.12 -24.54 -13.90
CA TYR A 831 -24.99 -25.09 -12.86
C TYR A 831 -25.85 -23.99 -12.19
N MET A 832 -27.18 -24.10 -12.31
CA MET A 832 -28.19 -23.50 -11.42
C MET A 832 -29.16 -24.62 -11.01
N ARG A 833 -29.53 -24.67 -9.73
CA ARG A 833 -30.40 -25.72 -9.15
C ARG A 833 -31.87 -25.29 -9.24
N VAL A 834 -32.72 -26.21 -9.70
CA VAL A 834 -34.19 -26.09 -9.74
C VAL A 834 -34.72 -26.28 -8.32
N ASP A 835 -35.29 -25.24 -7.71
CA ASP A 835 -36.34 -25.28 -6.66
C ASP A 835 -36.66 -23.88 -6.09
N SER A 836 -36.78 -22.86 -6.94
CA SER A 836 -37.26 -21.56 -6.50
C SER A 836 -37.92 -20.77 -7.62
N VAL A 837 -39.13 -21.17 -8.00
CA VAL A 837 -40.08 -20.26 -8.66
C VAL A 837 -41.43 -20.50 -7.99
N GLY A 838 -41.64 -19.79 -6.88
CA GLY A 838 -42.96 -19.64 -6.29
C GLY A 838 -43.74 -18.60 -7.07
N ASP A 839 -44.91 -19.00 -7.58
CA ASP A 839 -46.07 -18.23 -8.04
C ASP A 839 -45.84 -16.76 -8.44
N ALA A 840 -45.70 -16.54 -9.75
CA ALA A 840 -46.00 -15.25 -10.36
C ALA A 840 -47.09 -15.46 -11.43
N SER A 841 -48.33 -15.12 -11.08
CA SER A 841 -49.47 -15.10 -11.99
C SER A 841 -49.39 -13.95 -13.00
N GLU A 842 -49.70 -14.28 -14.25
CA GLU A 842 -50.35 -13.53 -15.33
C GLU A 842 -50.31 -11.98 -15.34
N SER A 843 -49.89 -11.47 -16.51
CA SER A 843 -49.90 -10.08 -17.00
C SER A 843 -48.65 -9.22 -16.69
N ALA A 844 -47.66 -9.29 -17.59
CA ALA A 844 -46.70 -8.20 -17.82
C ALA A 844 -47.02 -7.60 -19.20
N THR A 845 -47.73 -6.48 -19.22
CA THR A 845 -47.95 -5.67 -20.44
C THR A 845 -46.75 -4.77 -20.72
N ILE A 846 -46.34 -4.69 -21.99
CA ILE A 846 -45.28 -3.79 -22.47
C ILE A 846 -45.67 -2.33 -22.16
N PRO A 847 -44.78 -1.49 -21.60
CA PRO A 847 -45.08 -0.08 -21.31
C PRO A 847 -45.43 0.70 -22.58
N SER A 848 -46.31 1.71 -22.48
CA SER A 848 -46.77 2.48 -23.64
C SER A 848 -45.70 3.43 -24.23
N LYS A 849 -44.64 3.75 -23.47
CA LYS A 849 -43.45 4.51 -23.90
C LYS A 849 -42.19 3.99 -23.19
N PRO A 850 -41.65 2.84 -23.59
CA PRO A 850 -40.47 2.29 -22.95
C PRO A 850 -39.22 3.05 -23.39
N ARG A 851 -38.31 3.28 -22.45
CA ARG A 851 -36.93 3.65 -22.76
C ARG A 851 -36.17 2.38 -23.12
N ILE A 852 -35.67 2.31 -24.34
CA ILE A 852 -34.86 1.17 -24.80
C ILE A 852 -33.41 1.39 -24.34
N LEU A 853 -32.87 0.43 -23.61
CA LEU A 853 -31.49 0.42 -23.13
C LEU A 853 -30.72 -0.65 -23.90
N GLN A 854 -29.61 -0.27 -24.54
CA GLN A 854 -28.75 -1.19 -25.27
C GLN A 854 -27.54 -1.58 -24.42
N PHE A 855 -27.28 -2.88 -24.31
CA PHE A 855 -26.12 -3.45 -23.62
C PHE A 855 -25.44 -4.48 -24.53
N GLY A 856 -24.32 -4.09 -25.13
CA GLY A 856 -23.68 -4.91 -26.17
C GLY A 856 -24.64 -5.17 -27.33
N LYS A 857 -24.97 -6.44 -27.58
CA LYS A 857 -25.95 -6.88 -28.61
C LYS A 857 -27.38 -7.07 -28.07
N MET A 858 -27.64 -6.75 -26.80
CA MET A 858 -28.97 -6.86 -26.18
C MET A 858 -29.68 -5.51 -26.08
N TYR A 859 -31.00 -5.51 -26.22
CA TYR A 859 -31.86 -4.34 -26.03
C TYR A 859 -32.97 -4.63 -25.02
N LEU A 860 -33.25 -3.67 -24.14
CA LEU A 860 -34.22 -3.79 -23.03
C LEU A 860 -35.19 -2.62 -22.99
N ALA A 861 -36.49 -2.90 -22.89
CA ALA A 861 -37.53 -1.88 -22.78
C ALA A 861 -37.91 -1.62 -21.30
N VAL A 862 -37.66 -0.41 -20.80
CA VAL A 862 -37.91 -0.01 -19.40
C VAL A 862 -38.95 1.09 -19.31
N ASP A 863 -39.92 1.00 -18.38
CA ASP A 863 -40.89 2.07 -18.14
C ASP A 863 -40.21 3.32 -17.53
N GLN A 864 -40.34 4.47 -18.18
CA GLN A 864 -39.75 5.72 -17.71
C GLN A 864 -40.36 6.23 -16.41
N GLU A 865 -41.64 5.97 -16.13
CA GLU A 865 -42.28 6.42 -14.90
C GLU A 865 -41.78 5.64 -13.67
N ALA A 866 -41.38 4.38 -13.86
CA ALA A 866 -40.76 3.56 -12.82
C ALA A 866 -39.35 4.06 -12.41
N LEU A 867 -38.66 4.81 -13.28
CA LEU A 867 -37.38 5.43 -12.96
C LEU A 867 -37.52 6.72 -12.14
N LYS A 868 -38.64 7.44 -12.28
CA LYS A 868 -38.92 8.71 -11.60
C LYS A 868 -39.38 8.52 -10.16
N ASP A 869 -40.23 7.53 -9.90
CA ASP A 869 -40.63 7.14 -8.56
C ASP A 869 -40.62 5.61 -8.42
N PRO A 870 -39.44 4.99 -8.18
CA PRO A 870 -39.29 3.53 -8.10
C PRO A 870 -40.11 2.87 -6.99
N PHE A 871 -40.72 3.66 -6.10
CA PHE A 871 -41.61 3.21 -5.01
C PHE A 871 -42.96 3.94 -5.01
N GLY A 872 -43.26 4.68 -6.09
CA GLY A 872 -44.40 5.56 -6.27
C GLY A 872 -45.59 4.88 -6.89
N ARG A 873 -46.76 5.12 -6.30
CA ARG A 873 -48.03 4.40 -6.54
C ARG A 873 -47.95 2.92 -6.19
N ARG A 874 -48.29 2.64 -4.92
CA ARG A 874 -48.67 1.33 -4.38
C ARG A 874 -49.38 0.48 -5.45
N SER A 875 -48.69 -0.53 -5.96
CA SER A 875 -49.29 -1.50 -6.87
C SER A 875 -50.36 -2.32 -6.13
N SER A 876 -51.31 -2.88 -6.88
CA SER A 876 -52.35 -3.79 -6.39
C SER A 876 -51.78 -5.01 -5.63
N ILE A 877 -50.52 -5.35 -5.87
CA ILE A 877 -49.76 -6.44 -5.24
C ILE A 877 -49.54 -6.17 -3.74
N GLU A 878 -49.28 -4.92 -3.33
CA GLU A 878 -49.11 -4.57 -1.91
C GLU A 878 -50.43 -4.56 -1.11
N ARG A 879 -51.60 -4.46 -1.77
CA ARG A 879 -52.89 -4.46 -1.06
C ARG A 879 -53.31 -5.85 -0.58
N LYS A 880 -52.86 -6.92 -1.24
CA LYS A 880 -53.24 -8.29 -0.85
C LYS A 880 -52.42 -8.85 0.32
N SER A 881 -51.15 -8.46 0.46
CA SER A 881 -50.28 -9.01 1.52
C SER A 881 -50.59 -8.51 2.94
N LYS A 882 -51.45 -7.50 3.11
CA LYS A 882 -51.97 -7.09 4.42
C LYS A 882 -53.21 -7.87 4.89
N SER A 883 -53.85 -8.64 4.00
CA SER A 883 -55.09 -9.37 4.34
C SER A 883 -54.83 -10.77 4.91
N THR A 884 -53.61 -11.28 4.79
CA THR A 884 -53.18 -12.57 5.31
C THR A 884 -51.94 -12.31 6.15
N GLY A 885 -52.07 -12.33 7.48
CA GLY A 885 -51.04 -11.96 8.44
C GLY A 885 -49.81 -12.87 8.47
N GLU A 886 -49.07 -12.98 7.37
CA GLU A 886 -47.80 -13.69 7.28
C GLU A 886 -46.62 -12.73 7.38
N SER A 887 -45.72 -13.07 8.29
CA SER A 887 -44.60 -12.27 8.74
C SER A 887 -43.39 -12.35 7.80
N LYS A 888 -42.47 -11.39 7.99
CA LYS A 888 -41.00 -11.50 7.93
C LYS A 888 -40.42 -12.78 7.28
N ARG A 889 -39.46 -12.54 6.37
CA ARG A 889 -38.53 -13.48 5.72
C ARG A 889 -39.11 -14.29 4.55
N ASN A 890 -39.11 -13.69 3.37
CA ASN A 890 -38.87 -14.40 2.12
C ASN A 890 -38.23 -13.42 1.13
N LEU A 891 -36.90 -13.51 1.02
CA LEU A 891 -36.13 -12.89 -0.04
C LEU A 891 -35.44 -14.00 -0.82
N SER A 892 -36.26 -14.70 -1.61
CA SER A 892 -35.87 -15.75 -2.56
C SER A 892 -36.01 -15.20 -3.99
N VAL A 893 -35.22 -15.75 -4.92
CA VAL A 893 -35.25 -15.49 -6.38
C VAL A 893 -34.76 -14.10 -6.82
N TRP A 894 -35.34 -13.01 -6.32
CA TRP A 894 -35.08 -11.67 -6.85
C TRP A 894 -33.68 -11.14 -6.54
N ARG A 895 -33.11 -11.54 -5.40
CA ARG A 895 -31.72 -11.20 -5.03
C ARG A 895 -30.70 -11.97 -5.88
N GLN A 896 -31.01 -13.21 -6.24
CA GLN A 896 -30.18 -14.02 -7.13
C GLN A 896 -30.23 -13.52 -8.58
N MET A 897 -31.38 -13.03 -9.06
CA MET A 897 -31.47 -12.37 -10.37
C MET A 897 -30.61 -11.10 -10.44
N ALA A 898 -30.56 -10.30 -9.36
CA ALA A 898 -29.71 -9.11 -9.31
C ALA A 898 -28.21 -9.46 -9.36
N GLU A 899 -27.80 -10.57 -8.73
CA GLU A 899 -26.42 -11.08 -8.74
C GLU A 899 -26.00 -11.70 -10.09
N LEU A 900 -26.96 -12.05 -10.94
CA LEU A 900 -26.71 -12.57 -12.30
C LEU A 900 -26.62 -11.47 -13.36
N LEU A 901 -26.88 -10.21 -13.00
CA LEU A 901 -26.70 -9.09 -13.91
C LEU A 901 -25.20 -8.78 -14.03
N PRO A 902 -24.68 -8.49 -15.24
CA PRO A 902 -23.32 -8.00 -15.37
C PRO A 902 -23.11 -6.78 -14.46
N ALA A 903 -21.97 -6.70 -13.76
CA ALA A 903 -21.70 -5.60 -12.81
C ALA A 903 -21.85 -4.21 -13.46
N SER A 904 -21.50 -4.09 -14.74
CA SER A 904 -21.71 -2.89 -15.55
C SER A 904 -23.19 -2.52 -15.73
N PHE A 905 -24.09 -3.50 -15.83
CA PHE A 905 -25.53 -3.30 -15.91
C PHE A 905 -26.11 -2.83 -14.58
N GLU A 906 -25.69 -3.45 -13.46
CA GLU A 906 -26.12 -3.05 -12.12
C GLU A 906 -25.69 -1.61 -11.79
N GLU A 907 -24.46 -1.26 -12.14
CA GLU A 907 -23.89 0.06 -11.90
C GLU A 907 -24.55 1.15 -12.75
N GLU A 908 -24.91 0.83 -13.99
CA GLU A 908 -25.61 1.73 -14.91
C GLU A 908 -27.07 1.95 -14.51
N LEU A 909 -27.78 0.90 -14.08
CA LEU A 909 -29.14 1.04 -13.55
C LEU A 909 -29.15 1.87 -12.26
N ARG A 910 -28.15 1.65 -11.39
CA ARG A 910 -27.90 2.51 -10.21
C ARG A 910 -27.57 3.94 -10.62
N ARG A 911 -26.81 4.15 -11.70
CA ARG A 911 -26.45 5.49 -12.21
C ARG A 911 -27.69 6.23 -12.72
N LEU A 912 -28.51 5.60 -13.56
CA LEU A 912 -29.72 6.20 -14.15
C LEU A 912 -30.76 6.57 -13.08
N ILE A 913 -30.98 5.71 -12.08
CA ILE A 913 -31.93 6.03 -11.00
C ILE A 913 -31.37 7.10 -10.06
N ARG A 914 -30.04 7.12 -9.82
CA ARG A 914 -29.39 8.21 -9.10
C ARG A 914 -29.53 9.52 -9.86
N GLN A 915 -29.36 9.51 -11.18
CA GLN A 915 -29.48 10.70 -12.04
C GLN A 915 -30.89 11.30 -11.96
N GLU A 916 -31.93 10.49 -12.07
CA GLU A 916 -33.33 10.97 -11.93
C GLU A 916 -33.67 11.43 -10.50
N ARG A 917 -33.18 10.73 -9.46
CA ARG A 917 -33.36 11.13 -8.05
C ARG A 917 -32.59 12.40 -7.68
N PHE A 918 -31.44 12.63 -8.31
CA PHE A 918 -30.64 13.84 -8.13
C PHE A 918 -31.35 15.05 -8.76
N ASN A 919 -31.94 14.85 -9.95
CA ASN A 919 -32.78 15.86 -10.60
C ASN A 919 -34.06 16.21 -9.82
N SER A 920 -34.56 15.29 -8.97
CA SER A 920 -35.75 15.46 -8.13
C SER A 920 -35.45 15.72 -6.64
N GLY A 921 -34.18 15.92 -6.27
CA GLY A 921 -33.76 16.39 -4.93
C GLY A 921 -33.67 15.33 -3.81
N ASN A 922 -33.79 14.04 -4.11
CA ASN A 922 -33.80 12.94 -3.12
C ASN A 922 -32.59 12.00 -3.27
N GLY A 923 -31.39 12.46 -2.88
CA GLY A 923 -30.09 11.81 -3.11
C GLY A 923 -29.71 10.60 -2.24
N GLY A 924 -30.58 9.59 -2.09
CA GLY A 924 -30.29 8.35 -1.33
C GLY A 924 -29.86 7.15 -2.19
N TYR A 925 -28.93 6.34 -1.71
CA TYR A 925 -28.50 5.06 -2.33
C TYR A 925 -29.60 3.98 -2.23
N LEU A 926 -29.75 3.15 -3.27
CA LEU A 926 -30.65 2.00 -3.29
C LEU A 926 -29.96 0.75 -2.76
N SER A 927 -30.66 -0.02 -1.93
CA SER A 927 -30.26 -1.37 -1.52
C SER A 927 -30.48 -2.40 -2.64
N ASP A 928 -29.80 -3.53 -2.60
CA ASP A 928 -29.96 -4.61 -3.59
C ASP A 928 -31.41 -5.14 -3.61
N LEU A 929 -32.07 -5.09 -2.45
CA LEU A 929 -33.49 -5.37 -2.28
C LEU A 929 -34.40 -4.40 -3.05
N GLN A 930 -33.99 -3.14 -3.14
CA GLN A 930 -34.72 -2.09 -3.86
C GLN A 930 -34.51 -2.17 -5.37
N LEU A 931 -33.32 -2.60 -5.82
CA LEU A 931 -33.05 -2.92 -7.23
C LEU A 931 -33.77 -4.20 -7.69
N ALA A 932 -33.76 -5.25 -6.86
CA ALA A 932 -34.46 -6.49 -7.09
C ALA A 932 -35.98 -6.30 -7.28
N ARG A 933 -36.57 -5.29 -6.63
CA ARG A 933 -37.98 -4.90 -6.76
C ARG A 933 -38.31 -4.12 -8.04
N LEU A 934 -37.30 -3.57 -8.73
CA LEU A 934 -37.47 -2.79 -9.96
C LEU A 934 -37.37 -3.64 -11.23
N LEU A 935 -36.69 -4.78 -11.17
CA LEU A 935 -36.51 -5.72 -12.28
C LEU A 935 -37.82 -6.20 -12.95
N PRO A 936 -38.92 -6.49 -12.23
CA PRO A 936 -40.19 -6.86 -12.87
C PRO A 936 -40.80 -5.74 -13.74
N HIS A 937 -40.40 -4.49 -13.55
CA HIS A 937 -40.89 -3.34 -14.33
C HIS A 937 -39.99 -3.00 -15.52
N ALA A 938 -38.84 -3.66 -15.65
CA ALA A 938 -37.78 -3.30 -16.59
C ALA A 938 -37.52 -4.35 -17.70
N VAL A 939 -38.23 -5.48 -17.73
CA VAL A 939 -37.84 -6.63 -18.58
C VAL A 939 -38.94 -6.99 -19.58
N ALA A 940 -38.84 -6.40 -20.77
CA ALA A 940 -39.06 -7.13 -22.02
C ALA A 940 -37.71 -7.16 -22.76
N VAL A 941 -37.01 -8.29 -22.69
CA VAL A 941 -35.72 -8.52 -23.37
C VAL A 941 -36.01 -9.06 -24.76
N ALA A 942 -35.64 -8.34 -25.81
CA ALA A 942 -35.61 -8.88 -27.17
C ALA A 942 -34.15 -8.99 -27.62
N SER A 943 -33.66 -10.20 -27.87
CA SER A 943 -32.37 -10.44 -28.51
C SER A 943 -32.55 -10.41 -30.03
N VAL A 944 -31.83 -9.56 -30.75
CA VAL A 944 -31.74 -9.64 -32.21
C VAL A 944 -30.27 -9.54 -32.65
N PRO A 945 -29.72 -10.53 -33.37
CA PRO A 945 -28.42 -10.42 -34.02
C PRO A 945 -28.53 -10.05 -35.51
N GLY A 946 -27.74 -9.06 -35.95
CA GLY A 946 -27.20 -8.88 -37.31
C GLY A 946 -28.19 -8.65 -38.47
N MET A 947 -28.30 -7.39 -38.92
CA MET A 947 -29.12 -6.89 -40.04
C MET A 947 -28.95 -7.65 -41.37
N LEU A 948 -30.02 -7.71 -42.20
CA LEU A 948 -29.94 -7.54 -43.66
C LEU A 948 -31.31 -7.21 -44.31
N VAL A 949 -31.23 -6.52 -45.45
CA VAL A 949 -32.24 -5.75 -46.19
C VAL A 949 -33.23 -6.62 -46.99
N GLY A 950 -34.50 -6.20 -47.03
CA GLY A 950 -35.41 -6.35 -48.17
C GLY A 950 -36.13 -7.69 -48.37
N GLU A 951 -37.39 -7.77 -47.95
CA GLU A 951 -38.55 -8.09 -48.81
C GLU A 951 -39.87 -8.02 -48.00
N THR A 952 -40.83 -7.23 -48.52
CA THR A 952 -42.25 -7.04 -48.10
C THR A 952 -42.56 -6.38 -46.75
N ILE A 953 -42.63 -5.03 -46.80
CA ILE A 953 -43.55 -4.22 -45.98
C ILE A 953 -44.93 -4.27 -46.64
N ALA A 954 -45.91 -4.86 -45.95
CA ALA A 954 -47.32 -4.53 -46.10
C ALA A 954 -47.99 -4.73 -44.73
N GLU A 955 -48.90 -3.82 -44.39
CA GLU A 955 -49.69 -3.77 -43.14
C GLU A 955 -49.10 -3.04 -41.92
N VAL A 956 -48.54 -1.84 -42.09
CA VAL A 956 -48.76 -0.74 -41.11
C VAL A 956 -48.78 0.63 -41.82
N ASP A 957 -49.58 0.79 -42.88
CA ASP A 957 -49.86 2.09 -43.52
C ASP A 957 -51.36 2.49 -43.42
N GLY A 958 -52.03 2.03 -42.35
CA GLY A 958 -53.49 2.17 -42.19
C GLY A 958 -53.95 3.11 -41.06
N MET A 959 -53.05 3.56 -40.20
CA MET A 959 -53.38 4.51 -39.14
C MET A 959 -52.39 5.65 -39.22
N ILE A 960 -52.89 6.89 -39.21
CA ILE A 960 -52.14 8.16 -39.27
C ILE A 960 -51.96 8.71 -40.70
N ARG A 961 -52.99 8.56 -41.55
CA ARG A 961 -53.43 9.67 -42.42
C ARG A 961 -54.87 10.05 -42.08
N LYS A 962 -55.02 10.98 -41.12
CA LYS A 962 -56.13 11.95 -40.99
C LYS A 962 -55.97 12.72 -39.69
N VAL A 963 -55.20 13.81 -39.69
CA VAL A 963 -55.62 15.16 -39.29
C VAL A 963 -54.64 16.14 -39.94
N ARG A 964 -55.17 16.96 -40.87
CA ARG A 964 -54.53 18.09 -41.55
C ARG A 964 -54.54 19.34 -40.66
N GLY A 965 -53.65 20.29 -40.97
CA GLY A 965 -53.82 21.74 -40.79
C GLY A 965 -52.52 22.42 -40.36
N GLU A 966 -51.63 22.82 -41.27
CA GLU A 966 -51.57 24.08 -42.04
C GLU A 966 -50.88 25.27 -41.32
N ALA A 967 -49.64 25.53 -41.80
CA ALA A 967 -48.86 26.77 -42.01
C ALA A 967 -49.14 28.11 -41.29
N GLY A 968 -48.05 28.81 -40.92
CA GLY A 968 -48.03 30.26 -40.66
C GLY A 968 -46.67 30.86 -40.21
N GLU A 969 -45.98 31.49 -41.16
CA GLU A 969 -44.95 32.57 -41.23
C GLU A 969 -44.15 33.19 -40.01
N ILE A 970 -42.95 33.69 -40.40
CA ILE A 970 -41.80 34.39 -39.76
C ILE A 970 -42.15 35.89 -39.45
N PRO A 971 -41.63 36.68 -38.44
CA PRO A 971 -40.25 37.23 -38.42
C PRO A 971 -39.57 37.72 -37.11
N VAL A 972 -38.28 38.03 -37.30
CA VAL A 972 -37.21 38.56 -36.41
C VAL A 972 -37.44 40.01 -35.93
N ALA A 973 -37.00 40.35 -34.72
CA ALA A 973 -36.53 41.71 -34.37
C ALA A 973 -35.51 41.71 -33.20
N ALA A 974 -34.44 42.49 -33.37
CA ALA A 974 -33.28 42.67 -32.48
C ALA A 974 -33.51 43.72 -31.37
N THR A 975 -32.73 43.69 -30.28
CA THR A 975 -32.04 44.85 -29.66
C THR A 975 -31.25 44.50 -28.38
N ASP A 976 -30.23 45.32 -28.14
CA ASP A 976 -29.04 45.14 -27.30
C ASP A 976 -29.21 45.23 -25.77
N GLY A 977 -28.21 44.69 -25.06
CA GLY A 977 -27.52 45.45 -24.01
C GLY A 977 -27.75 45.10 -22.53
N ARG A 978 -26.79 44.37 -21.95
CA ARG A 978 -26.43 44.21 -20.52
C ARG A 978 -27.25 43.25 -19.63
N SER A 979 -26.68 42.08 -19.33
CA SER A 979 -26.23 41.63 -17.99
C SER A 979 -26.15 40.09 -17.88
N ARG A 980 -25.25 39.62 -16.99
CA ARG A 980 -25.03 38.25 -16.46
C ARG A 980 -24.24 37.25 -17.32
N ALA A 981 -23.13 36.81 -16.73
CA ALA A 981 -22.55 35.50 -16.96
C ALA A 981 -23.60 34.42 -16.60
N SER A 982 -24.16 33.78 -17.63
CA SER A 982 -24.91 32.53 -17.53
C SER A 982 -25.19 32.00 -18.94
N GLY A 983 -24.75 30.78 -19.24
CA GLY A 983 -25.28 30.01 -20.37
C GLY A 983 -24.23 29.18 -21.09
N PHE A 984 -24.07 27.92 -20.68
CA PHE A 984 -23.72 26.88 -21.65
C PHE A 984 -24.83 26.88 -22.71
N THR A 985 -24.49 27.23 -23.96
CA THR A 985 -25.45 27.21 -25.06
C THR A 985 -25.70 25.77 -25.48
N LYS A 986 -26.97 25.33 -25.44
CA LYS A 986 -27.38 23.99 -25.91
C LYS A 986 -27.36 23.85 -27.45
N SER A 987 -26.94 24.88 -28.20
CA SER A 987 -26.92 24.86 -29.65
C SER A 987 -25.56 25.33 -30.20
N PRO A 988 -25.06 24.71 -31.29
CA PRO A 988 -23.79 25.06 -31.92
C PRO A 988 -23.83 26.46 -32.54
N VAL A 989 -22.73 27.20 -32.45
CA VAL A 989 -22.57 28.57 -32.95
C VAL A 989 -21.52 28.60 -34.06
N LEU A 990 -21.87 29.03 -35.28
CA LEU A 990 -20.90 29.21 -36.36
C LEU A 990 -19.96 30.38 -36.08
N LEU A 991 -18.65 30.10 -36.04
CA LEU A 991 -17.60 31.09 -35.80
C LEU A 991 -16.96 31.57 -37.10
N ARG A 992 -16.80 30.69 -38.09
CA ARG A 992 -16.25 31.00 -39.43
C ARG A 992 -16.72 30.00 -40.47
N ALA A 993 -17.10 30.45 -41.66
CA ALA A 993 -17.25 29.58 -42.82
C ALA A 993 -15.97 29.62 -43.68
N MET A 994 -15.48 28.45 -44.10
CA MET A 994 -14.29 28.26 -44.93
C MET A 994 -14.66 27.43 -46.18
N PRO A 995 -15.44 28.01 -47.12
CA PRO A 995 -16.00 27.27 -48.25
C PRO A 995 -14.97 26.86 -49.31
N GLU A 996 -13.83 27.55 -49.40
CA GLU A 996 -12.76 27.16 -50.33
C GLU A 996 -12.02 25.90 -49.85
N GLU A 997 -11.94 25.71 -48.53
CA GLU A 997 -11.36 24.53 -47.88
C GLU A 997 -12.40 23.44 -47.59
N GLY A 998 -13.69 23.75 -47.73
CA GLY A 998 -14.81 22.84 -47.53
C GLY A 998 -15.19 22.60 -46.07
N TYR A 999 -15.01 23.60 -45.20
CA TYR A 999 -15.27 23.49 -43.76
C TYR A 999 -16.07 24.66 -43.18
N ASP A 1000 -16.80 24.41 -42.09
CA ASP A 1000 -17.39 25.39 -41.18
C ASP A 1000 -16.80 25.23 -39.77
N VAL A 1001 -16.25 26.30 -39.20
CA VAL A 1001 -15.73 26.31 -37.83
C VAL A 1001 -16.81 26.79 -36.88
N ILE A 1002 -17.18 25.95 -35.92
CA ILE A 1002 -18.28 26.19 -34.97
C ILE A 1002 -17.81 26.05 -33.52
N SER A 1003 -18.49 26.68 -32.56
CA SER A 1003 -18.34 26.40 -31.12
C SER A 1003 -19.56 25.63 -30.61
N TYR A 1004 -19.34 24.55 -29.87
CA TYR A 1004 -20.40 23.79 -29.24
C TYR A 1004 -19.89 23.12 -27.94
N GLU A 1005 -20.68 23.17 -26.86
CA GLU A 1005 -20.35 22.61 -25.54
C GLU A 1005 -18.92 22.89 -24.99
N GLY A 1006 -18.39 24.10 -25.26
CA GLY A 1006 -17.07 24.52 -24.75
C GLY A 1006 -15.89 24.10 -25.63
N TRP A 1007 -16.14 23.52 -26.79
CA TRP A 1007 -15.14 23.13 -27.78
C TRP A 1007 -15.35 23.87 -29.10
N ILE A 1008 -14.32 23.90 -29.94
CA ILE A 1008 -14.33 24.43 -31.30
C ILE A 1008 -14.17 23.27 -32.27
N TYR A 1009 -15.05 23.19 -33.26
CA TYR A 1009 -15.08 22.11 -34.25
C TYR A 1009 -14.91 22.68 -35.66
N GLY A 1010 -14.06 22.04 -36.46
CA GLY A 1010 -14.01 22.20 -37.90
C GLY A 1010 -14.89 21.14 -38.54
N MET A 1011 -16.05 21.53 -39.04
CA MET A 1011 -17.06 20.66 -39.63
C MET A 1011 -16.91 20.63 -41.16
N PRO A 1012 -16.50 19.51 -41.77
CA PRO A 1012 -16.40 19.45 -43.23
C PRO A 1012 -17.79 19.49 -43.86
N HIS A 1013 -17.97 20.34 -44.86
CA HIS A 1013 -19.21 20.50 -45.62
C HIS A 1013 -19.68 19.18 -46.26
N ALA A 1014 -18.74 18.26 -46.53
CA ALA A 1014 -19.02 16.94 -47.10
C ALA A 1014 -19.92 16.06 -46.21
N LEU A 1015 -20.01 16.33 -44.91
CA LEU A 1015 -20.92 15.61 -44.01
C LEU A 1015 -22.39 16.05 -44.14
N GLY A 1016 -22.66 17.12 -44.89
CA GLY A 1016 -24.01 17.65 -45.07
C GLY A 1016 -24.58 18.30 -43.80
N SER A 1017 -25.91 18.38 -43.71
CA SER A 1017 -26.60 18.98 -42.55
C SER A 1017 -26.67 17.97 -41.41
N ILE A 1018 -26.00 18.29 -40.30
CA ILE A 1018 -25.88 17.42 -39.12
C ILE A 1018 -26.51 18.13 -37.91
N ASP A 1019 -27.30 17.41 -37.11
CA ASP A 1019 -27.77 17.89 -35.81
C ASP A 1019 -26.78 17.48 -34.71
N LEU A 1020 -26.01 18.46 -34.24
CA LEU A 1020 -24.94 18.25 -33.26
C LEU A 1020 -25.48 17.97 -31.84
N THR A 1021 -26.79 18.09 -31.62
CA THR A 1021 -27.43 17.76 -30.34
C THR A 1021 -27.81 16.27 -30.23
N GLU A 1022 -27.80 15.54 -31.34
CA GLU A 1022 -28.23 14.14 -31.41
C GLU A 1022 -27.10 13.15 -31.76
N ILE A 1023 -25.94 13.67 -32.17
CA ILE A 1023 -24.81 12.88 -32.67
C ILE A 1023 -23.54 13.26 -31.91
N ASP A 1024 -22.74 12.26 -31.49
CA ASP A 1024 -21.41 12.50 -30.95
C ASP A 1024 -20.44 12.87 -32.09
N VAL A 1025 -20.19 14.17 -32.21
CA VAL A 1025 -19.49 14.79 -33.35
C VAL A 1025 -18.02 14.37 -33.43
N ILE A 1026 -17.44 13.88 -32.33
CA ILE A 1026 -16.00 13.59 -32.19
C ILE A 1026 -15.57 12.40 -33.05
N GLU A 1027 -16.48 11.47 -33.32
CA GLU A 1027 -16.18 10.26 -34.12
C GLU A 1027 -16.52 10.42 -35.61
N MET A 1028 -16.96 11.61 -36.04
CA MET A 1028 -17.35 11.84 -37.43
C MET A 1028 -16.11 12.05 -38.33
N PRO A 1029 -16.02 11.36 -39.48
CA PRO A 1029 -14.84 11.44 -40.36
C PRO A 1029 -14.56 12.87 -40.84
N GLY A 1030 -13.34 13.33 -40.62
CA GLY A 1030 -12.86 14.64 -41.06
C GLY A 1030 -13.25 15.82 -40.15
N VAL A 1031 -13.98 15.59 -39.05
CA VAL A 1031 -14.21 16.61 -38.02
C VAL A 1031 -12.94 16.84 -37.21
N ILE A 1032 -12.55 18.11 -37.09
CA ILE A 1032 -11.40 18.55 -36.29
C ILE A 1032 -11.91 19.17 -35.01
N ARG A 1033 -11.33 18.88 -33.84
CA ARG A 1033 -11.75 19.46 -32.56
C ARG A 1033 -10.58 19.96 -31.75
N ASP A 1034 -10.69 21.19 -31.27
CA ASP A 1034 -9.76 21.80 -30.31
C ASP A 1034 -10.52 22.72 -29.33
N VAL A 1035 -9.86 23.21 -28.28
CA VAL A 1035 -10.36 24.30 -27.43
C VAL A 1035 -10.13 25.67 -28.07
N SER A 1036 -9.19 25.79 -29.02
CA SER A 1036 -8.82 27.03 -29.70
C SER A 1036 -9.30 27.07 -31.16
N ARG A 1037 -9.88 28.20 -31.55
CA ARG A 1037 -10.31 28.45 -32.94
C ARG A 1037 -9.14 28.49 -33.92
N ASP A 1038 -8.03 29.10 -33.53
CA ASP A 1038 -6.86 29.23 -34.40
C ASP A 1038 -6.21 27.87 -34.67
N ALA A 1039 -6.29 26.93 -33.72
CA ALA A 1039 -5.79 25.57 -33.90
C ALA A 1039 -6.60 24.81 -34.96
N VAL A 1040 -7.93 24.86 -34.86
CA VAL A 1040 -8.85 24.25 -35.84
C VAL A 1040 -8.67 24.86 -37.24
N GLU A 1041 -8.59 26.18 -37.36
CA GLU A 1041 -8.41 26.85 -38.66
C GLU A 1041 -7.07 26.52 -39.33
N ASN A 1042 -5.97 26.46 -38.57
CA ASN A 1042 -4.65 26.10 -39.10
C ASN A 1042 -4.60 24.65 -39.57
N GLU A 1043 -5.27 23.74 -38.88
CA GLU A 1043 -5.35 22.33 -39.27
C GLU A 1043 -6.17 22.13 -40.54
N ILE A 1044 -7.29 22.85 -40.70
CA ILE A 1044 -8.08 22.89 -41.94
C ILE A 1044 -7.22 23.37 -43.13
N LEU A 1045 -6.44 24.44 -42.95
CA LEU A 1045 -5.55 24.99 -43.98
C LEU A 1045 -4.40 24.04 -44.34
N ALA A 1046 -3.87 23.29 -43.37
CA ALA A 1046 -2.84 22.28 -43.63
C ALA A 1046 -3.39 21.09 -44.45
N LEU A 1047 -4.64 20.69 -44.20
CA LEU A 1047 -5.31 19.61 -44.93
C LEU A 1047 -5.64 20.02 -46.39
N SER A 1048 -6.07 21.26 -46.62
CA SER A 1048 -6.37 21.74 -47.97
C SER A 1048 -5.10 21.88 -48.85
N GLN A 1049 -3.96 22.23 -48.25
CA GLN A 1049 -2.67 22.26 -48.96
C GLN A 1049 -2.14 20.87 -49.33
N ASN A 1050 -2.47 19.83 -48.55
CA ASN A 1050 -2.09 18.44 -48.86
C ASN A 1050 -2.98 17.80 -49.95
N ASN A 1051 -4.28 18.11 -50.00
CA ASN A 1051 -5.19 17.59 -51.03
C ASN A 1051 -4.92 18.14 -52.45
N ASN A 1052 -4.36 19.35 -52.58
CA ASN A 1052 -3.95 19.90 -53.87
C ASN A 1052 -2.70 19.23 -54.48
N ARG A 1053 -2.06 18.28 -53.79
CA ARG A 1053 -0.91 17.53 -54.31
C ARG A 1053 -1.26 16.11 -54.82
N SER A 1054 -2.48 15.60 -54.64
CA SER A 1054 -2.78 14.17 -54.81
C SER A 1054 -3.91 13.80 -55.80
N CYS A 1055 -4.56 14.75 -56.50
CA CYS A 1055 -5.58 14.42 -57.51
C CYS A 1055 -5.13 14.70 -58.94
N SER A 1056 -4.54 13.69 -59.57
CA SER A 1056 -4.66 13.45 -61.01
C SER A 1056 -5.21 12.04 -61.26
N ALA A 1057 -6.46 12.01 -61.74
CA ALA A 1057 -7.12 11.02 -62.61
C ALA A 1057 -7.97 9.86 -62.03
N VAL A 1058 -9.16 9.76 -62.67
CA VAL A 1058 -10.06 8.61 -62.96
C VAL A 1058 -11.21 8.38 -61.95
N GLU A 1059 -12.40 9.00 -62.12
CA GLU A 1059 -13.58 8.67 -62.99
C GLU A 1059 -14.53 7.61 -62.38
N VAL A 1060 -15.86 7.79 -62.25
CA VAL A 1060 -16.86 8.87 -62.52
C VAL A 1060 -17.85 8.89 -61.35
#